data_AF-A0A4R8DD39-F1
#
_entry.id   AF-A0A4R8DD39-F1
#
_cell.length_a   1.000
_cell.length_b   1.000
_cell.length_c   1.000
_cell.angle_alpha   90.00
_cell.angle_beta   90.00
_cell.angle_gamma   90.00
#
_symmetry.space_group_name_H-M   'P 1'
#
loop_
_entity.id
_entity.type
_entity.pdbx_description
1 polymer ?
#
loop_
_entity_poly.entity_id
_entity_poly.type
_entity_poly.pdbx_seq_one_letter_code
_entity_poly.pdbx_strand_id
1 'polypeptide(L)'
;MDKRFARGMIAALLICTGLVSTSSLNSAAAQAEATVPVGTETPTVTSLGPASAVTSTSVAEQVGDRIWTITSGVSPVQVGAFDPVGKTVDRKFSLPTGAGAWAMTHIGTDLYIGLYTPGDVYRVDTITGAATKVAQFGPFVWSIAATPDGKIVVGTYPDGGVHEYDPATGATKSYGAAIAGEQYVRSIAADATTIYAGVGTKAHLIAIDRATGERRDVLPAKYADRTFVATLALDGTRLAAGLSPTGTMLVFDTTDLSNPVEVQTPGGDQYVTAITLSGDDIYLGTRPSGTLYRYRDNALTRLGSPYDGAYFNRIFVEGSASGTIRAELTSQVVDFDEASGTFTGTDLGQAGLPPAPEQVMALAATPSSVLVSGKAGVQVHDLAAGTSTRTFLPGEAKTMTPVGKSVYLGVYTLARLWQMNPDGTDLHELGQVGNEQTRPTDAAYDDRSQTWLVSTEPDYGKYDGTLVEQHLVSGDREVHRGVVPHQSVRSVTTADGVAFLGGATRNSLGTDPILPEATVVAFDQRRNKVLWETAPLSGAQTYSDLALYRGRLYATTDDGRLAVLDPGTGKLVTSATLGTGQSQLTIARTGLYGTDNKRVFKITPNPTGAPAVSTVVDGLGAQVYSYPLITTSYDGNALYTIKGRDLVRIGGLR
;
A
#
# COMPACT_ATOMS: atom_id res chain seq x y z
N MET A 1 8.90 -37.69 -22.40
CA MET A 1 7.95 -38.27 -23.39
C MET A 1 6.72 -37.38 -23.34
N ASP A 2 6.24 -36.71 -24.37
CA ASP A 2 6.40 -36.93 -25.81
C ASP A 2 6.42 -35.58 -26.56
N LYS A 3 7.30 -35.48 -27.56
CA LYS A 3 7.47 -34.37 -28.51
C LYS A 3 7.00 -34.89 -29.86
N ARG A 4 6.11 -34.21 -30.60
CA ARG A 4 6.13 -34.22 -32.09
C ARG A 4 5.48 -32.97 -32.74
N PHE A 5 6.35 -32.23 -33.44
CA PHE A 5 6.23 -31.59 -34.76
C PHE A 5 5.08 -30.59 -35.04
N ALA A 6 5.24 -29.29 -35.34
CA ALA A 6 6.23 -28.45 -36.06
C ALA A 6 5.92 -28.15 -37.55
N ARG A 7 6.16 -26.86 -37.91
CA ARG A 7 6.39 -26.21 -39.22
C ARG A 7 5.16 -25.62 -39.92
N GLY A 8 5.20 -24.41 -40.52
CA GLY A 8 6.22 -23.37 -40.82
C GLY A 8 5.45 -22.12 -41.30
N MET A 9 5.99 -20.96 -41.73
CA MET A 9 7.32 -20.47 -42.10
C MET A 9 7.16 -18.92 -42.33
N ILE A 10 8.13 -18.10 -41.85
CA ILE A 10 8.93 -17.05 -42.58
C ILE A 10 8.19 -15.99 -43.43
N ALA A 11 8.55 -14.70 -43.56
CA ALA A 11 9.41 -13.68 -42.92
C ALA A 11 9.34 -12.39 -43.81
N ALA A 12 10.03 -11.31 -43.40
CA ALA A 12 10.40 -10.06 -44.11
C ALA A 12 9.34 -8.91 -44.07
N LEU A 13 9.51 -7.72 -43.47
CA LEU A 13 10.61 -6.75 -43.20
C LEU A 13 10.67 -5.56 -44.20
N LEU A 14 10.32 -4.38 -43.68
CA LEU A 14 10.93 -3.04 -43.84
C LEU A 14 10.63 -2.08 -45.04
N ILE A 15 10.29 -0.83 -44.64
CA ILE A 15 10.65 0.52 -45.16
C ILE A 15 9.50 1.46 -45.61
N CYS A 16 9.60 2.66 -45.02
CA CYS A 16 8.81 3.90 -45.06
C CYS A 16 8.63 4.59 -46.43
N THR A 17 7.55 5.38 -46.57
CA THR A 17 7.53 6.88 -46.69
C THR A 17 6.30 7.38 -47.48
N GLY A 18 5.72 8.51 -47.03
CA GLY A 18 5.37 9.62 -47.93
C GLY A 18 3.91 9.88 -48.36
N LEU A 19 3.31 10.90 -47.72
CA LEU A 19 2.53 12.03 -48.30
C LEU A 19 1.22 11.82 -49.11
N VAL A 20 0.12 12.29 -48.48
CA VAL A 20 -0.90 13.28 -48.91
C VAL A 20 -1.22 13.42 -50.42
N SER A 21 -2.49 13.18 -50.83
CA SER A 21 -3.42 14.22 -51.34
C SER A 21 -4.73 13.69 -51.99
N THR A 22 -5.85 14.25 -51.50
CA THR A 22 -7.09 14.74 -52.17
C THR A 22 -8.05 13.87 -53.00
N SER A 23 -9.30 13.83 -52.48
CA SER A 23 -10.62 14.07 -53.13
C SER A 23 -11.13 13.13 -54.23
N SER A 24 -12.31 12.52 -54.05
CA SER A 24 -13.63 13.15 -54.24
C SER A 24 -14.80 12.16 -54.10
N LEU A 25 -15.83 12.64 -53.39
CA LEU A 25 -17.28 12.50 -53.58
C LEU A 25 -17.90 11.14 -53.95
N ASN A 26 -18.72 10.62 -53.02
CA ASN A 26 -20.05 10.17 -53.41
C ASN A 26 -21.07 10.44 -52.29
N SER A 27 -22.14 11.11 -52.70
CA SER A 27 -23.26 11.63 -51.92
C SER A 27 -24.34 10.58 -51.71
N ALA A 28 -24.83 10.45 -50.48
CA ALA A 28 -26.18 9.96 -50.20
C ALA A 28 -26.77 10.77 -49.04
N ALA A 29 -27.83 11.51 -49.33
CA ALA A 29 -28.56 12.32 -48.37
C ALA A 29 -29.30 11.41 -47.38
N ALA A 30 -29.02 11.58 -46.09
CA ALA A 30 -29.85 11.07 -45.00
C ALA A 30 -30.59 12.25 -44.36
N GLN A 31 -31.88 12.04 -44.11
CA GLN A 31 -32.81 13.02 -43.55
C GLN A 31 -32.32 13.56 -42.21
N ALA A 32 -32.45 14.88 -42.04
CA ALA A 32 -32.16 15.58 -40.80
C ALA A 32 -33.19 15.20 -39.73
N GLU A 33 -32.78 14.42 -38.72
CA GLU A 33 -33.44 14.45 -37.42
C GLU A 33 -33.08 15.77 -36.74
N ALA A 34 -34.12 16.49 -36.31
CA ALA A 34 -33.97 17.71 -35.55
C ALA A 34 -33.24 17.41 -34.22
N THR A 35 -31.98 17.80 -34.14
CA THR A 35 -31.23 17.84 -32.88
C THR A 35 -31.91 18.83 -31.94
N VAL A 36 -32.48 18.31 -30.85
CA VAL A 36 -32.87 19.11 -29.68
C VAL A 36 -31.62 19.81 -29.15
N PRO A 37 -31.64 21.11 -28.82
CA PRO A 37 -30.46 21.79 -28.29
C PRO A 37 -30.09 21.16 -26.95
N VAL A 38 -28.94 20.50 -26.89
CA VAL A 38 -28.27 20.15 -25.62
C VAL A 38 -27.91 21.47 -24.97
N GLY A 39 -28.46 21.76 -23.79
CA GLY A 39 -27.99 22.88 -22.98
C GLY A 39 -26.49 22.74 -22.73
N THR A 40 -25.72 23.60 -23.39
CA THR A 40 -24.27 23.58 -23.60
C THR A 40 -23.46 24.04 -22.38
N GLU A 41 -23.50 23.31 -21.26
CA GLU A 41 -22.48 23.52 -20.22
C GLU A 41 -21.82 22.20 -19.86
N THR A 42 -20.60 22.03 -20.36
CA THR A 42 -19.66 20.96 -20.03
C THR A 42 -19.22 21.12 -18.57
N PRO A 43 -19.14 20.03 -17.78
CA PRO A 43 -18.59 20.11 -16.42
C PRO A 43 -17.20 20.73 -16.44
N THR A 44 -16.91 21.57 -15.44
CA THR A 44 -15.60 22.23 -15.31
C THR A 44 -14.66 21.36 -14.48
N VAL A 45 -13.43 21.16 -14.94
CA VAL A 45 -12.39 20.41 -14.22
C VAL A 45 -11.25 21.35 -13.87
N THR A 46 -11.07 21.62 -12.58
CA THR A 46 -10.02 22.51 -12.06
C THR A 46 -9.01 21.70 -11.26
N SER A 47 -7.73 21.72 -11.65
CA SER A 47 -6.66 21.15 -10.81
C SER A 47 -6.40 22.04 -9.60
N LEU A 48 -6.21 21.41 -8.44
CA LEU A 48 -5.78 22.02 -7.19
C LEU A 48 -4.31 21.70 -6.89
N GLY A 49 -3.57 21.17 -7.87
CA GLY A 49 -2.18 20.74 -7.74
C GLY A 49 -2.04 19.29 -7.24
N PRO A 50 -0.82 18.87 -6.86
CA PRO A 50 -0.57 17.53 -6.36
C PRO A 50 -1.50 17.17 -5.21
N ALA A 51 -2.21 16.05 -5.32
CA ALA A 51 -3.17 15.64 -4.32
C ALA A 51 -2.49 15.39 -2.96
N SER A 52 -1.35 14.71 -2.98
CA SER A 52 -0.44 14.55 -1.85
C SER A 52 0.99 14.52 -2.37
N ALA A 53 1.92 15.13 -1.63
CA ALA A 53 3.35 15.10 -1.94
C ALA A 53 4.16 14.78 -0.69
N VAL A 54 5.19 13.95 -0.85
CA VAL A 54 6.01 13.48 0.27
C VAL A 54 7.44 13.17 -0.19
N THR A 55 8.42 13.32 0.71
CA THR A 55 9.70 12.63 0.61
C THR A 55 9.57 11.37 1.43
N SER A 56 9.30 10.23 0.78
CA SER A 56 9.20 8.93 1.45
C SER A 56 10.17 7.96 0.83
N THR A 57 10.99 7.34 1.67
CA THR A 57 11.99 6.31 1.35
C THR A 57 11.63 5.01 2.04
N SER A 58 12.19 3.88 1.59
CA SER A 58 11.86 2.56 2.14
C SER A 58 13.05 1.61 2.26
N VAL A 59 14.24 2.07 1.86
CA VAL A 59 15.48 1.32 1.96
C VAL A 59 16.66 2.29 1.83
N ALA A 60 17.75 2.00 2.52
CA ALA A 60 18.99 2.74 2.40
C ALA A 60 20.19 1.81 2.55
N GLU A 61 21.34 2.24 2.02
CA GLU A 61 22.62 1.56 2.16
C GLU A 61 23.76 2.58 2.26
N GLN A 62 24.76 2.28 3.08
CA GLN A 62 25.93 3.13 3.23
C GLN A 62 27.04 2.66 2.30
N VAL A 63 27.53 3.56 1.44
CA VAL A 63 28.66 3.32 0.54
C VAL A 63 29.67 4.43 0.75
N GLY A 64 30.81 4.09 1.35
CA GLY A 64 31.79 5.07 1.81
C GLY A 64 31.22 6.00 2.88
N ASP A 65 31.35 7.31 2.66
CA ASP A 65 30.89 8.38 3.56
C ASP A 65 29.49 8.91 3.20
N ARG A 66 28.71 8.17 2.41
CA ARG A 66 27.36 8.54 2.01
C ARG A 66 26.35 7.46 2.34
N ILE A 67 25.16 7.89 2.75
CA ILE A 67 23.98 7.04 2.83
C ILE A 67 23.16 7.25 1.57
N TRP A 68 23.05 6.19 0.78
CA TRP A 68 22.22 6.16 -0.41
C TRP A 68 20.82 5.70 -0.04
N THR A 69 19.82 6.41 -0.54
CA THR A 69 18.40 6.09 -0.34
C THR A 69 17.63 6.32 -1.63
N ILE A 70 16.42 5.82 -1.71
CA ILE A 70 15.55 5.95 -2.87
C ILE A 70 14.11 6.20 -2.42
N THR A 71 13.44 7.11 -3.12
CA THR A 71 12.04 7.41 -2.83
C THR A 71 11.10 6.30 -3.33
N SER A 72 10.00 6.09 -2.62
CA SER A 72 9.07 5.00 -2.89
C SER A 72 7.62 5.48 -2.88
N GLY A 73 6.86 5.13 -3.93
CA GLY A 73 5.45 5.52 -4.10
C GLY A 73 5.25 6.92 -4.69
N VAL A 74 6.34 7.63 -4.98
CA VAL A 74 6.34 8.97 -5.60
C VAL A 74 6.71 8.91 -7.08
N SER A 75 6.45 9.98 -7.83
CA SER A 75 6.80 10.06 -9.25
C SER A 75 7.31 11.45 -9.59
N PRO A 76 8.51 11.58 -10.19
CA PRO A 76 9.47 10.51 -10.47
C PRO A 76 10.11 9.92 -9.19
N VAL A 77 10.55 8.67 -9.27
CA VAL A 77 11.39 8.04 -8.24
C VAL A 77 12.79 8.67 -8.28
N GLN A 78 13.34 9.00 -7.12
CA GLN A 78 14.64 9.67 -6.97
C GLN A 78 15.56 8.84 -6.09
N VAL A 79 16.79 8.63 -6.55
CA VAL A 79 17.91 8.17 -5.72
C VAL A 79 18.61 9.40 -5.16
N GLY A 80 18.97 9.38 -3.87
CA GLY A 80 19.70 10.45 -3.21
C GLY A 80 20.89 9.92 -2.41
N ALA A 81 21.99 10.67 -2.41
CA ALA A 81 23.15 10.42 -1.54
C ALA A 81 23.20 11.48 -0.44
N PHE A 82 22.95 11.06 0.80
CA PHE A 82 23.00 11.90 1.98
C PHE A 82 24.42 11.92 2.55
N ASP A 83 24.97 13.12 2.73
CA ASP A 83 26.17 13.41 3.51
C ASP A 83 25.78 13.58 4.99
N PRO A 84 26.16 12.64 5.86
CA PRO A 84 25.83 12.75 7.28
C PRO A 84 26.57 13.86 8.02
N VAL A 85 27.72 14.32 7.52
CA VAL A 85 28.50 15.39 8.15
C VAL A 85 27.92 16.74 7.78
N GLY A 86 27.76 16.99 6.47
CA GLY A 86 27.17 18.22 5.95
C GLY A 86 25.65 18.32 6.13
N LYS A 87 24.98 17.20 6.43
CA LYS A 87 23.51 17.10 6.56
C LYS A 87 22.77 17.53 5.29
N THR A 88 23.34 17.21 4.12
CA THR A 88 22.77 17.55 2.81
C THR A 88 22.69 16.32 1.91
N VAL A 89 21.75 16.32 0.97
CA VAL A 89 21.72 15.39 -0.15
C VAL A 89 22.48 16.03 -1.30
N ASP A 90 23.75 15.64 -1.47
CA ASP A 90 24.67 16.28 -2.41
C ASP A 90 24.57 15.74 -3.84
N ARG A 91 23.97 14.56 -4.01
CA ARG A 91 23.70 13.95 -5.31
C ARG A 91 22.29 13.38 -5.37
N LYS A 92 21.64 13.59 -6.51
CA LYS A 92 20.31 13.03 -6.80
C LYS A 92 20.09 12.82 -8.29
N PHE A 93 19.38 11.76 -8.64
CA PHE A 93 18.96 11.47 -10.01
C PHE A 93 17.74 10.56 -10.00
N SER A 94 17.01 10.54 -11.12
CA SER A 94 15.84 9.68 -11.30
C SER A 94 16.21 8.37 -11.98
N LEU A 95 15.53 7.30 -11.61
CA LEU A 95 15.53 6.07 -12.41
C LEU A 95 14.41 6.13 -13.45
N PRO A 96 14.61 5.60 -14.66
CA PRO A 96 13.64 5.74 -15.75
C PRO A 96 12.46 4.76 -15.64
N THR A 97 12.54 3.77 -14.75
CA THR A 97 11.48 2.80 -14.49
C THR A 97 11.23 2.65 -12.98
N GLY A 98 10.15 1.95 -12.63
CA GLY A 98 9.81 1.61 -11.26
C GLY A 98 8.99 2.69 -10.54
N ALA A 99 8.32 2.26 -9.48
CA ALA A 99 7.53 3.12 -8.59
C ALA A 99 8.18 3.26 -7.19
N GLY A 100 9.37 2.70 -6.99
CA GLY A 100 10.15 2.74 -5.76
C GLY A 100 11.02 1.51 -5.60
N ALA A 101 11.65 1.36 -4.43
CA ALA A 101 12.41 0.18 -4.05
C ALA A 101 12.18 -0.21 -2.59
N TRP A 102 12.33 -1.50 -2.31
CA TRP A 102 12.43 -2.06 -0.96
C TRP A 102 13.77 -2.73 -0.69
N ALA A 103 14.60 -2.87 -1.72
CA ALA A 103 15.82 -3.67 -1.67
C ALA A 103 16.99 -2.88 -2.24
N MET A 104 18.07 -2.83 -1.47
CA MET A 104 19.31 -2.17 -1.81
C MET A 104 20.47 -2.93 -1.18
N THR A 105 21.55 -3.11 -1.92
CA THR A 105 22.83 -3.62 -1.39
C THR A 105 23.97 -3.04 -2.21
N HIS A 106 25.21 -3.32 -1.85
CA HIS A 106 26.36 -2.85 -2.61
C HIS A 106 27.48 -3.90 -2.69
N ILE A 107 28.31 -3.79 -3.73
CA ILE A 107 29.60 -4.48 -3.85
C ILE A 107 30.65 -3.41 -4.16
N GLY A 108 31.59 -3.19 -3.24
CA GLY A 108 32.58 -2.12 -3.38
C GLY A 108 31.91 -0.75 -3.43
N THR A 109 32.03 -0.02 -4.55
CA THR A 109 31.34 1.26 -4.75
C THR A 109 30.09 1.15 -5.62
N ASP A 110 29.72 -0.07 -6.04
CA ASP A 110 28.55 -0.27 -6.89
C ASP A 110 27.33 -0.59 -6.03
N LEU A 111 26.33 0.26 -6.14
CA LEU A 111 25.04 0.09 -5.48
C LEU A 111 24.08 -0.66 -6.40
N TYR A 112 23.37 -1.66 -5.86
CA TYR A 112 22.34 -2.41 -6.57
C TYR A 112 20.98 -2.13 -5.95
N ILE A 113 20.04 -1.67 -6.77
CA ILE A 113 18.70 -1.26 -6.32
C ILE A 113 17.66 -2.14 -7.02
N GLY A 114 16.86 -2.86 -6.23
CA GLY A 114 15.74 -3.67 -6.71
C GLY A 114 14.42 -2.91 -6.64
N LEU A 115 13.79 -2.68 -7.78
CA LEU A 115 12.58 -1.89 -7.94
C LEU A 115 11.30 -2.74 -7.91
N TYR A 116 10.16 -2.05 -7.95
CA TYR A 116 8.86 -2.64 -8.24
C TYR A 116 8.08 -1.84 -9.28
N THR A 117 7.22 -2.55 -10.03
CA THR A 117 6.41 -2.02 -11.13
C THR A 117 7.27 -1.30 -12.20
N PRO A 118 8.17 -2.02 -12.92
CA PRO A 118 8.49 -3.45 -12.84
C PRO A 118 9.63 -3.79 -11.85
N GLY A 119 9.92 -5.09 -11.68
CA GLY A 119 10.97 -5.65 -10.81
C GLY A 119 12.38 -5.48 -11.37
N ASP A 120 12.74 -4.27 -11.78
CA ASP A 120 14.05 -3.96 -12.37
C ASP A 120 15.15 -3.92 -11.33
N VAL A 121 16.37 -4.35 -11.69
CA VAL A 121 17.57 -4.16 -10.88
C VAL A 121 18.50 -3.19 -11.58
N TYR A 122 18.84 -2.10 -10.89
CA TYR A 122 19.80 -1.09 -11.36
C TYR A 122 21.12 -1.24 -10.63
N ARG A 123 22.23 -1.17 -11.37
CA ARG A 123 23.56 -0.87 -10.84
C ARG A 123 23.77 0.64 -10.93
N VAL A 124 24.13 1.26 -9.82
CA VAL A 124 24.53 2.66 -9.70
C VAL A 124 26.01 2.69 -9.33
N ASP A 125 26.82 3.29 -10.18
CA ASP A 125 28.19 3.65 -9.83
C ASP A 125 28.15 4.88 -8.91
N THR A 126 28.50 4.70 -7.63
CA THR A 126 28.42 5.78 -6.65
C THR A 126 29.53 6.82 -6.79
N ILE A 127 30.46 6.68 -7.73
CA ILE A 127 31.50 7.67 -8.04
C ILE A 127 31.03 8.57 -9.18
N THR A 128 30.56 7.98 -10.29
CA THR A 128 30.14 8.73 -11.48
C THR A 128 28.66 9.14 -11.46
N GLY A 129 27.83 8.45 -10.67
CA GLY A 129 26.37 8.60 -10.66
C GLY A 129 25.67 7.88 -11.82
N ALA A 130 26.39 7.08 -12.62
CA ALA A 130 25.80 6.36 -13.74
C ALA A 130 24.88 5.23 -13.26
N ALA A 131 23.62 5.26 -13.68
CA ALA A 131 22.62 4.23 -13.41
C ALA A 131 22.38 3.36 -14.65
N THR A 132 22.55 2.05 -14.53
CA THR A 132 22.31 1.07 -15.61
C THR A 132 21.39 -0.04 -15.14
N LYS A 133 20.32 -0.32 -15.88
CA LYS A 133 19.50 -1.52 -15.65
C LYS A 133 20.31 -2.76 -16.02
N VAL A 134 20.53 -3.65 -15.06
CA VAL A 134 21.36 -4.85 -15.22
C VAL A 134 20.57 -6.14 -15.27
N ALA A 135 19.38 -6.17 -14.64
CA ALA A 135 18.49 -7.32 -14.67
C ALA A 135 17.02 -6.91 -14.46
N GLN A 136 16.10 -7.85 -14.61
CA GLN A 136 14.69 -7.71 -14.24
C GLN A 136 14.19 -9.06 -13.73
N PHE A 137 13.52 -9.06 -12.57
CA PHE A 137 12.98 -10.23 -11.92
C PHE A 137 11.50 -10.00 -11.57
N GLY A 138 10.61 -10.51 -12.42
CA GLY A 138 9.18 -10.38 -12.23
C GLY A 138 8.71 -8.92 -12.11
N PRO A 139 7.54 -8.69 -11.48
CA PRO A 139 7.00 -7.35 -11.28
C PRO A 139 7.54 -6.64 -10.03
N PHE A 140 8.15 -7.36 -9.08
CA PHE A 140 8.51 -6.82 -7.77
C PHE A 140 9.73 -7.52 -7.17
N VAL A 141 10.79 -6.74 -6.88
CA VAL A 141 11.93 -7.18 -6.07
C VAL A 141 11.72 -6.72 -4.62
N TRP A 142 11.58 -7.66 -3.69
CA TRP A 142 11.35 -7.38 -2.28
C TRP A 142 12.62 -7.29 -1.46
N SER A 143 13.61 -8.13 -1.78
CA SER A 143 14.82 -8.26 -0.99
C SER A 143 16.02 -8.55 -1.88
N ILE A 144 17.18 -8.05 -1.46
CA ILE A 144 18.46 -8.26 -2.12
C ILE A 144 19.55 -8.42 -1.06
N ALA A 145 20.53 -9.30 -1.30
CA ALA A 145 21.79 -9.32 -0.55
C ALA A 145 22.99 -9.56 -1.48
N ALA A 146 24.13 -8.97 -1.15
CA ALA A 146 25.41 -9.30 -1.76
C ALA A 146 25.99 -10.56 -1.13
N THR A 147 26.66 -11.38 -1.93
CA THR A 147 27.39 -12.58 -1.48
C THR A 147 28.89 -12.30 -1.37
N PRO A 148 29.64 -13.07 -0.56
CA PRO A 148 31.09 -12.89 -0.42
C PRO A 148 31.88 -13.05 -1.73
N ASP A 149 31.38 -13.83 -2.69
CA ASP A 149 31.96 -14.01 -4.03
C ASP A 149 31.55 -12.94 -5.05
N GLY A 150 30.93 -11.84 -4.59
CA GLY A 150 30.64 -10.68 -5.42
C GLY A 150 29.42 -10.85 -6.33
N LYS A 151 28.43 -11.65 -5.92
CA LYS A 151 27.14 -11.80 -6.62
C LYS A 151 26.01 -11.18 -5.82
N ILE A 152 24.84 -11.08 -6.46
CA ILE A 152 23.64 -10.48 -5.89
C ILE A 152 22.53 -11.51 -5.86
N VAL A 153 21.98 -11.80 -4.69
CA VAL A 153 20.82 -12.69 -4.52
C VAL A 153 19.57 -11.83 -4.38
N VAL A 154 18.47 -12.25 -5.00
CA VAL A 154 17.23 -11.48 -5.16
C VAL A 154 16.02 -12.32 -4.75
N GLY A 155 15.12 -11.75 -3.94
CA GLY A 155 13.83 -12.32 -3.57
C GLY A 155 12.67 -11.53 -4.18
N THR A 156 11.67 -12.23 -4.73
CA THR A 156 10.60 -11.63 -5.54
C THR A 156 9.19 -11.88 -5.01
N TYR A 157 8.24 -11.17 -5.62
CA TYR A 157 6.79 -11.35 -5.52
C TYR A 157 6.15 -11.17 -6.90
N PRO A 158 5.03 -11.85 -7.24
CA PRO A 158 4.24 -12.78 -6.43
C PRO A 158 4.62 -14.26 -6.57
N ASP A 159 5.73 -14.56 -7.24
CA ASP A 159 6.16 -15.94 -7.51
C ASP A 159 6.95 -16.58 -6.36
N GLY A 160 7.22 -15.84 -5.28
CA GLY A 160 8.03 -16.31 -4.16
C GLY A 160 9.44 -16.72 -4.58
N GLY A 161 9.95 -16.15 -5.68
CA GLY A 161 11.18 -16.57 -6.35
C GLY A 161 12.46 -16.17 -5.63
N VAL A 162 13.49 -17.00 -5.77
CA VAL A 162 14.88 -16.68 -5.42
C VAL A 162 15.75 -16.76 -6.67
N HIS A 163 16.52 -15.70 -6.91
CA HIS A 163 17.41 -15.57 -8.05
C HIS A 163 18.81 -15.13 -7.60
N GLU A 164 19.82 -15.38 -8.43
CA GLU A 164 21.17 -14.84 -8.29
C GLU A 164 21.57 -14.15 -9.60
N TYR A 165 22.22 -13.01 -9.49
CA TYR A 165 22.80 -12.22 -10.58
C TYR A 165 24.31 -12.11 -10.35
N ASP A 166 25.08 -12.35 -11.40
CA ASP A 166 26.53 -12.22 -11.41
C ASP A 166 26.92 -10.91 -12.12
N PRO A 167 27.38 -9.87 -11.39
CA PRO A 167 27.82 -8.62 -11.99
C PRO A 167 29.00 -8.73 -12.95
N ALA A 168 29.86 -9.74 -12.79
CA ALA A 168 31.06 -9.89 -13.62
C ALA A 168 30.71 -10.42 -15.02
N THR A 169 29.67 -11.25 -15.13
CA THR A 169 29.28 -11.90 -16.39
C THR A 169 27.93 -11.42 -16.94
N GLY A 170 27.11 -10.77 -16.12
CA GLY A 170 25.73 -10.41 -16.42
C GLY A 170 24.76 -11.60 -16.39
N ALA A 171 25.22 -12.79 -16.01
CA ALA A 171 24.39 -14.00 -15.98
C ALA A 171 23.43 -14.00 -14.79
N THR A 172 22.26 -14.61 -14.99
CA THR A 172 21.29 -14.86 -13.92
C THR A 172 21.05 -16.35 -13.73
N LYS A 173 20.85 -16.76 -12.48
CA LYS A 173 20.45 -18.12 -12.07
C LYS A 173 19.13 -18.03 -11.32
N SER A 174 18.15 -18.83 -11.71
CA SER A 174 16.91 -18.98 -10.94
C SER A 174 17.01 -20.23 -10.07
N TYR A 175 16.69 -20.09 -8.79
CA TYR A 175 16.44 -21.24 -7.93
C TYR A 175 14.97 -21.67 -8.03
N GLY A 176 14.06 -20.76 -8.43
CA GLY A 176 12.61 -20.95 -8.39
C GLY A 176 12.01 -20.49 -7.06
N ALA A 177 10.74 -20.82 -6.79
CA ALA A 177 10.08 -20.47 -5.54
C ALA A 177 10.88 -20.98 -4.32
N ALA A 178 10.95 -20.19 -3.24
CA ALA A 178 11.60 -20.60 -2.00
C ALA A 178 10.88 -21.81 -1.38
N ILE A 179 9.55 -21.78 -1.37
CA ILE A 179 8.68 -22.89 -0.98
C ILE A 179 7.39 -22.82 -1.81
N ALA A 180 6.80 -23.98 -2.10
CA ALA A 180 5.61 -24.04 -2.95
C ALA A 180 4.39 -23.39 -2.27
N GLY A 181 3.64 -22.59 -3.03
CA GLY A 181 2.39 -21.95 -2.58
C GLY A 181 2.56 -20.57 -1.95
N GLU A 182 3.76 -20.20 -1.51
CA GLU A 182 4.02 -18.89 -0.91
C GLU A 182 4.52 -17.88 -1.96
N GLN A 183 4.12 -16.62 -1.80
CA GLN A 183 4.26 -15.59 -2.82
C GLN A 183 5.37 -14.57 -2.53
N TYR A 184 5.86 -14.50 -1.29
CA TYR A 184 6.79 -13.46 -0.86
C TYR A 184 8.11 -14.07 -0.39
N VAL A 185 9.22 -13.59 -0.97
CA VAL A 185 10.54 -13.64 -0.32
C VAL A 185 10.86 -12.24 0.20
N ARG A 186 10.44 -11.99 1.45
CA ARG A 186 10.38 -10.65 2.04
C ARG A 186 11.73 -10.15 2.55
N SER A 187 12.63 -11.07 2.87
CA SER A 187 14.00 -10.81 3.31
C SER A 187 14.94 -11.88 2.78
N ILE A 188 16.20 -11.51 2.55
CA ILE A 188 17.25 -12.43 2.12
C ILE A 188 18.57 -12.07 2.82
N ALA A 189 19.32 -13.09 3.20
CA ALA A 189 20.73 -13.01 3.55
C ALA A 189 21.46 -14.17 2.88
N ALA A 190 22.76 -14.04 2.62
CA ALA A 190 23.51 -15.10 1.97
C ALA A 190 24.98 -15.12 2.41
N ASP A 191 25.53 -16.33 2.54
CA ASP A 191 26.96 -16.57 2.70
C ASP A 191 27.56 -17.21 1.43
N ALA A 192 28.78 -17.72 1.53
CA ALA A 192 29.49 -18.34 0.40
C ALA A 192 28.78 -19.61 -0.14
N THR A 193 27.95 -20.26 0.67
CA THR A 193 27.36 -21.58 0.40
C THR A 193 25.84 -21.59 0.44
N THR A 194 25.23 -20.72 1.25
CA THR A 194 23.81 -20.80 1.59
C THR A 194 23.12 -19.46 1.38
N ILE A 195 21.91 -19.50 0.82
CA ILE A 195 20.95 -18.39 0.81
C ILE A 195 19.90 -18.67 1.87
N TYR A 196 19.63 -17.70 2.73
CA TYR A 196 18.53 -17.72 3.69
C TYR A 196 17.41 -16.81 3.16
N ALA A 197 16.26 -17.39 2.85
CA ALA A 197 15.09 -16.69 2.33
C ALA A 197 13.99 -16.65 3.39
N GLY A 198 13.67 -15.44 3.86
CA GLY A 198 12.55 -15.20 4.75
C GLY A 198 11.26 -15.04 3.96
N VAL A 199 10.28 -15.90 4.24
CA VAL A 199 9.07 -16.08 3.42
C VAL A 199 7.82 -15.67 4.19
N GLY A 200 6.79 -15.27 3.44
CA GLY A 200 5.39 -15.21 3.90
C GLY A 200 4.42 -15.32 2.72
N THR A 201 3.11 -15.26 2.96
CA THR A 201 2.38 -14.83 4.18
C THR A 201 2.14 -15.92 5.22
N LYS A 202 2.63 -17.15 4.98
CA LYS A 202 2.89 -18.13 6.04
C LYS A 202 4.39 -18.14 6.28
N ALA A 203 4.81 -17.89 7.52
CA ALA A 203 6.22 -17.72 7.82
C ALA A 203 7.01 -19.01 7.53
N HIS A 204 8.06 -18.87 6.73
CA HIS A 204 9.11 -19.88 6.57
C HIS A 204 10.48 -19.20 6.55
N LEU A 205 11.51 -19.93 6.97
CA LEU A 205 12.90 -19.55 6.76
C LEU A 205 13.57 -20.65 5.95
N ILE A 206 13.75 -20.42 4.66
CA ILE A 206 14.28 -21.44 3.75
C ILE A 206 15.79 -21.24 3.59
N ALA A 207 16.57 -22.22 4.00
CA ALA A 207 17.99 -22.31 3.66
C ALA A 207 18.14 -23.05 2.31
N ILE A 208 18.81 -22.42 1.35
CA ILE A 208 19.00 -22.91 -0.02
C ILE A 208 20.50 -23.04 -0.28
N ASP A 209 20.95 -24.24 -0.63
CA ASP A 209 22.33 -24.47 -1.07
C ASP A 209 22.58 -23.79 -2.42
N ARG A 210 23.58 -22.91 -2.49
CA ARG A 210 23.86 -22.08 -3.68
C ARG A 210 24.35 -22.91 -4.86
N ALA A 211 25.02 -24.04 -4.64
CA ALA A 211 25.53 -24.86 -5.71
C ALA A 211 24.41 -25.69 -6.37
N THR A 212 23.70 -26.46 -5.54
CA THR A 212 22.74 -27.49 -5.93
C THR A 212 21.30 -26.98 -6.03
N GLY A 213 20.94 -25.94 -5.26
CA GLY A 213 19.57 -25.46 -5.10
C GLY A 213 18.72 -26.34 -4.17
N GLU A 214 19.33 -27.28 -3.44
CA GLU A 214 18.65 -28.03 -2.37
C GLU A 214 18.14 -27.07 -1.29
N ARG A 215 16.98 -27.38 -0.69
CA ARG A 215 16.31 -26.49 0.25
C ARG A 215 15.87 -27.22 1.49
N ARG A 216 15.96 -26.54 2.64
CA ARG A 216 15.29 -26.94 3.89
C ARG A 216 14.59 -25.75 4.54
N ASP A 217 13.42 -25.99 5.10
CA ASP A 217 12.82 -25.06 6.04
C ASP A 217 13.48 -25.24 7.40
N VAL A 218 14.01 -24.14 7.95
CA VAL A 218 14.74 -24.11 9.21
C VAL A 218 14.01 -23.31 10.29
N LEU A 219 12.82 -22.78 9.97
CA LEU A 219 11.98 -22.14 10.97
C LEU A 219 11.42 -23.20 11.92
N PRO A 220 11.60 -23.08 13.25
CA PRO A 220 11.00 -24.02 14.18
C PRO A 220 9.48 -24.06 14.06
N ALA A 221 8.89 -25.26 14.07
CA ALA A 221 7.47 -25.48 13.79
C ALA A 221 6.51 -24.67 14.69
N LYS A 222 6.93 -24.30 15.91
CA LYS A 222 6.15 -23.44 16.82
C LYS A 222 5.88 -22.03 16.29
N TYR A 223 6.55 -21.60 15.23
CA TYR A 223 6.35 -20.29 14.59
C TYR A 223 5.65 -20.39 13.23
N ALA A 224 5.14 -21.56 12.83
CA ALA A 224 4.44 -21.74 11.56
C ALA A 224 3.12 -20.94 11.47
N ASP A 225 2.61 -20.43 12.60
CA ASP A 225 1.43 -19.55 12.69
C ASP A 225 1.75 -18.06 12.48
N ARG A 226 3.04 -17.72 12.34
CA ARG A 226 3.52 -16.36 12.05
C ARG A 226 3.29 -16.03 10.57
N THR A 227 3.20 -14.74 10.28
CA THR A 227 2.90 -14.25 8.94
C THR A 227 4.15 -14.18 8.07
N PHE A 228 5.25 -13.67 8.62
CA PHE A 228 6.48 -13.47 7.84
C PHE A 228 7.71 -13.74 8.70
N VAL A 229 8.75 -14.24 8.04
CA VAL A 229 10.14 -13.88 8.37
C VAL A 229 10.50 -12.66 7.54
N ALA A 230 10.33 -11.48 8.13
CA ALA A 230 10.24 -10.20 7.39
C ALA A 230 11.59 -9.49 7.21
N THR A 231 12.55 -9.75 8.09
CA THR A 231 13.84 -9.07 8.13
C THR A 231 14.93 -10.07 8.47
N LEU A 232 16.01 -10.08 7.70
CA LEU A 232 17.19 -10.91 7.94
C LEU A 232 18.44 -10.05 7.98
N ALA A 233 19.37 -10.41 8.84
CA ALA A 233 20.73 -9.88 8.85
C ALA A 233 21.70 -11.00 9.22
N LEU A 234 22.84 -11.05 8.54
CA LEU A 234 23.84 -12.10 8.69
C LEU A 234 25.21 -11.46 8.89
N ASP A 235 25.93 -11.91 9.91
CA ASP A 235 27.34 -11.57 10.13
C ASP A 235 28.09 -12.78 10.69
N GLY A 236 29.10 -13.24 9.95
CA GLY A 236 29.81 -14.49 10.23
C GLY A 236 28.84 -15.68 10.31
N THR A 237 28.77 -16.31 11.47
CA THR A 237 27.85 -17.42 11.72
C THR A 237 26.53 -17.01 12.39
N ARG A 238 26.30 -15.72 12.66
CA ARG A 238 25.08 -15.27 13.34
C ARG A 238 24.06 -14.75 12.33
N LEU A 239 22.92 -15.43 12.26
CA LEU A 239 21.77 -15.03 11.45
C LEU A 239 20.64 -14.56 12.37
N ALA A 240 20.28 -13.29 12.27
CA ALA A 240 19.12 -12.73 12.97
C ALA A 240 17.91 -12.66 12.04
N ALA A 241 16.75 -13.11 12.51
CA ALA A 241 15.51 -13.22 11.74
C ALA A 241 14.32 -12.60 12.50
N GLY A 242 13.77 -11.51 11.99
CA GLY A 242 12.60 -10.83 12.54
C GLY A 242 11.29 -11.45 12.06
N LEU A 243 10.39 -11.76 13.00
CA LEU A 243 9.09 -12.36 12.77
C LEU A 243 7.95 -11.34 12.90
N SER A 244 6.94 -11.50 12.04
CA SER A 244 5.67 -10.77 12.12
C SER A 244 4.52 -11.74 12.41
N PRO A 245 3.45 -11.32 13.11
CA PRO A 245 3.16 -9.98 13.63
C PRO A 245 3.45 -9.88 15.14
N THR A 246 4.45 -10.60 15.66
CA THR A 246 4.73 -10.66 17.10
C THR A 246 5.96 -9.87 17.53
N GLY A 247 6.66 -9.22 16.59
CA GLY A 247 7.89 -8.48 16.90
C GLY A 247 8.98 -9.35 17.52
N THR A 248 8.95 -10.66 17.29
CA THR A 248 9.94 -11.61 17.82
C THR A 248 11.16 -11.63 16.90
N MET A 249 12.37 -11.65 17.44
CA MET A 249 13.59 -11.92 16.70
C MET A 249 14.15 -13.28 17.09
N LEU A 250 14.57 -14.08 16.11
CA LEU A 250 15.31 -15.31 16.31
C LEU A 250 16.78 -15.09 15.95
N VAL A 251 17.70 -15.57 16.77
CA VAL A 251 19.14 -15.52 16.50
C VAL A 251 19.66 -16.94 16.34
N PHE A 252 20.10 -17.29 15.14
CA PHE A 252 20.63 -18.60 14.79
C PHE A 252 22.16 -18.58 14.71
N ASP A 253 22.77 -19.71 15.03
CA ASP A 253 24.12 -20.06 14.56
C ASP A 253 24.00 -20.82 13.22
N THR A 254 24.62 -20.33 12.15
CA THR A 254 24.52 -20.95 10.82
C THR A 254 25.20 -22.31 10.73
N THR A 255 26.07 -22.65 11.69
CA THR A 255 26.65 -23.99 11.80
C THR A 255 25.67 -25.01 12.39
N ASP A 256 24.69 -24.56 13.18
CA ASP A 256 23.57 -25.36 13.68
C ASP A 256 22.28 -24.51 13.82
N LEU A 257 21.42 -24.60 12.81
CA LEU A 257 20.16 -23.86 12.75
C LEU A 257 19.04 -24.45 13.63
N SER A 258 19.29 -25.51 14.40
CA SER A 258 18.23 -26.24 15.11
C SER A 258 17.71 -25.54 16.37
N ASN A 259 18.51 -24.70 17.02
CA ASN A 259 18.20 -24.10 18.32
C ASN A 259 18.43 -22.58 18.34
N PRO A 260 17.61 -21.78 17.63
CA PRO A 260 17.73 -20.33 17.70
C PRO A 260 17.41 -19.79 19.10
N VAL A 261 18.08 -18.70 19.47
CA VAL A 261 17.72 -17.91 20.64
C VAL A 261 16.52 -17.02 20.29
N GLU A 262 15.44 -17.14 21.05
CA GLU A 262 14.25 -16.30 20.90
C GLU A 262 14.40 -15.00 21.71
N VAL A 263 14.20 -13.86 21.05
CA VAL A 263 14.26 -12.53 21.64
C VAL A 263 12.92 -11.84 21.38
N GLN A 264 12.09 -11.74 22.41
CA GLN A 264 10.78 -11.08 22.32
C GLN A 264 10.93 -9.58 22.61
N THR A 265 10.42 -8.75 21.69
CA THR A 265 10.33 -7.30 21.94
C THR A 265 9.20 -7.01 22.94
N PRO A 266 9.39 -6.09 23.90
CA PRO A 266 8.38 -5.75 24.89
C PRO A 266 7.29 -4.85 24.29
N GLY A 267 6.15 -4.73 24.98
CA GLY A 267 5.15 -3.70 24.67
C GLY A 267 4.24 -3.97 23.47
N GLY A 268 4.27 -5.19 22.90
CA GLY A 268 3.34 -5.59 21.84
C GLY A 268 3.72 -5.10 20.44
N ASP A 269 5.00 -4.82 20.20
CA ASP A 269 5.50 -4.59 18.85
C ASP A 269 5.21 -5.77 17.93
N GLN A 270 4.77 -5.48 16.71
CA GLN A 270 4.37 -6.49 15.75
C GLN A 270 5.44 -6.78 14.70
N TYR A 271 6.30 -5.80 14.43
CA TYR A 271 7.27 -5.89 13.35
C TYR A 271 8.66 -5.54 13.85
N VAL A 272 9.65 -6.32 13.42
CA VAL A 272 11.06 -5.93 13.43
C VAL A 272 11.39 -5.40 12.03
N THR A 273 11.58 -4.10 11.87
CA THR A 273 11.65 -3.44 10.56
C THR A 273 13.07 -3.33 10.01
N ALA A 274 14.08 -3.37 10.89
CA ALA A 274 15.49 -3.35 10.53
C ALA A 274 16.29 -4.14 11.57
N ILE A 275 17.34 -4.84 11.12
CA ILE A 275 18.30 -5.53 11.97
C ILE A 275 19.71 -5.23 11.45
N THR A 276 20.65 -4.94 12.35
CA THR A 276 22.08 -4.78 12.04
C THR A 276 22.91 -5.47 13.11
N LEU A 277 23.81 -6.35 12.69
CA LEU A 277 24.81 -6.96 13.58
C LEU A 277 26.09 -6.13 13.51
N SER A 278 26.73 -5.90 14.66
CA SER A 278 28.00 -5.19 14.75
C SER A 278 28.78 -5.65 15.98
N GLY A 279 29.91 -6.34 15.77
CA GLY A 279 30.62 -7.00 16.88
C GLY A 279 29.67 -7.92 17.65
N ASP A 280 29.66 -7.89 18.97
CA ASP A 280 28.77 -8.76 19.77
C ASP A 280 27.31 -8.26 19.85
N ASP A 281 27.00 -7.10 19.25
CA ASP A 281 25.66 -6.50 19.31
C ASP A 281 24.77 -6.87 18.12
N ILE A 282 23.47 -6.90 18.41
CA ILE A 282 22.41 -6.83 17.41
C ILE A 282 21.53 -5.61 17.70
N TYR A 283 21.44 -4.71 16.74
CA TYR A 283 20.54 -3.55 16.78
C TYR A 283 19.29 -3.84 15.99
N LEU A 284 18.13 -3.47 16.52
CA LEU A 284 16.86 -3.67 15.83
C LEU A 284 15.90 -2.50 16.02
N GLY A 285 15.22 -2.15 14.93
CA GLY A 285 14.11 -1.20 14.91
C GLY A 285 12.77 -1.93 14.88
N THR A 286 11.77 -1.39 15.57
CA THR A 286 10.49 -2.07 15.80
C THR A 286 9.28 -1.17 15.52
N ARG A 287 8.11 -1.78 15.29
CA ARG A 287 6.84 -1.08 15.01
C ARG A 287 5.66 -1.81 15.68
N PRO A 288 4.64 -1.11 16.23
CA PRO A 288 4.36 0.33 16.13
C PRO A 288 5.18 1.26 17.03
N SER A 289 5.90 0.78 18.03
CA SER A 289 6.54 1.65 19.02
C SER A 289 7.62 2.57 18.45
N GLY A 290 8.16 2.24 17.27
CA GLY A 290 9.26 2.98 16.66
C GLY A 290 10.52 2.93 17.51
N THR A 291 10.73 1.85 18.26
CA THR A 291 11.82 1.74 19.22
C THR A 291 13.06 1.11 18.58
N LEU A 292 14.21 1.74 18.84
CA LEU A 292 15.53 1.16 18.65
C LEU A 292 15.93 0.38 19.91
N TYR A 293 16.33 -0.87 19.71
CA TYR A 293 16.87 -1.74 20.75
C TYR A 293 18.30 -2.18 20.41
N ARG A 294 19.05 -2.53 21.46
CA ARG A 294 20.33 -3.25 21.39
C ARG A 294 20.20 -4.57 22.14
N TYR A 295 20.56 -5.67 21.49
CA TYR A 295 20.64 -6.99 22.08
C TYR A 295 22.09 -7.43 22.21
N ARG A 296 22.51 -7.79 23.43
CA ARG A 296 23.84 -8.30 23.76
C ARG A 296 23.71 -9.23 24.97
N ASP A 297 24.48 -10.32 25.01
CA ASP A 297 24.57 -11.22 26.19
C ASP A 297 23.20 -11.67 26.73
N ASN A 298 22.28 -12.03 25.83
CA ASN A 298 20.89 -12.40 26.17
C ASN A 298 20.04 -11.29 26.81
N ALA A 299 20.46 -10.04 26.73
CA ALA A 299 19.72 -8.89 27.23
C ALA A 299 19.31 -7.95 26.09
N LEU A 300 18.00 -7.70 25.96
CA LEU A 300 17.44 -6.70 25.07
C LEU A 300 17.27 -5.37 25.81
N THR A 301 18.05 -4.37 25.43
CA THR A 301 18.04 -3.02 26.03
C THR A 301 17.33 -2.04 25.11
N ARG A 302 16.36 -1.31 25.65
CA ARG A 302 15.71 -0.20 24.93
C ARG A 302 16.65 1.01 24.88
N LEU A 303 16.94 1.50 23.68
CA LEU A 303 17.72 2.73 23.49
C LEU A 303 16.81 3.96 23.39
N GLY A 304 15.67 3.84 22.72
CA GLY A 304 14.66 4.89 22.65
C GLY A 304 13.90 4.89 21.33
N SER A 305 13.06 5.89 21.12
CA SER A 305 12.31 6.10 19.88
C SER A 305 12.52 7.56 19.43
N PRO A 306 12.88 7.84 18.16
CA PRO A 306 13.05 9.21 17.69
C PRO A 306 11.70 9.95 17.65
N TYR A 307 10.61 9.25 17.38
CA TYR A 307 9.23 9.70 17.47
C TYR A 307 8.27 8.49 17.49
N ASP A 308 7.01 8.71 17.85
CA ASP A 308 5.99 7.64 17.86
C ASP A 308 5.75 7.09 16.45
N GLY A 309 5.76 5.76 16.30
CA GLY A 309 5.54 5.13 14.99
C GLY A 309 6.72 5.20 14.02
N ALA A 310 7.92 5.57 14.48
CA ALA A 310 9.12 5.58 13.65
C ALA A 310 9.33 4.25 12.91
N TYR A 311 9.66 4.33 11.63
CA TYR A 311 9.94 3.16 10.80
C TYR A 311 11.42 3.20 10.41
N PHE A 312 12.21 2.27 10.95
CA PHE A 312 13.62 2.12 10.60
C PHE A 312 13.73 1.30 9.31
N ASN A 313 14.23 1.91 8.24
CA ASN A 313 14.52 1.22 6.99
C ASN A 313 15.89 0.53 7.07
N ARG A 314 16.89 1.20 7.67
CA ARG A 314 18.25 0.69 7.83
C ARG A 314 18.92 1.31 9.05
N ILE A 315 19.69 0.51 9.79
CA ILE A 315 20.52 0.94 10.91
C ILE A 315 21.98 0.81 10.52
N PHE A 316 22.76 1.86 10.74
CA PHE A 316 24.19 1.95 10.50
C PHE A 316 24.91 2.15 11.85
N VAL A 317 25.85 1.25 12.15
CA VAL A 317 26.67 1.34 13.34
C VAL A 317 28.08 1.70 12.86
N GLU A 318 28.44 2.98 12.97
CA GLU A 318 29.84 3.38 12.78
C GLU A 318 30.65 2.73 13.90
N GLY A 319 31.85 2.23 13.60
CA GLY A 319 32.64 1.38 14.51
C GLY A 319 32.68 1.92 15.95
N SER A 320 32.74 1.00 16.93
CA SER A 320 32.49 1.19 18.37
C SER A 320 33.15 2.38 19.10
N ALA A 321 34.04 3.12 18.43
CA ALA A 321 34.67 4.33 18.93
C ALA A 321 33.83 5.61 18.76
N SER A 322 32.82 5.65 17.88
CA SER A 322 32.03 6.86 17.63
C SER A 322 30.99 7.17 18.70
N GLY A 323 30.45 6.15 19.38
CA GLY A 323 29.33 6.30 20.32
C GLY A 323 28.01 6.73 19.67
N THR A 324 27.91 6.67 18.33
CA THR A 324 26.74 7.11 17.57
C THR A 324 26.20 5.97 16.71
N ILE A 325 24.89 5.72 16.84
CA ILE A 325 24.14 4.82 15.97
C ILE A 325 23.33 5.68 15.02
N ARG A 326 23.53 5.51 13.72
CA ARG A 326 22.77 6.21 12.69
C ARG A 326 21.69 5.31 12.12
N ALA A 327 20.58 5.88 11.71
CA ALA A 327 19.55 5.14 10.98
C ALA A 327 18.89 6.00 9.92
N GLU A 328 18.51 5.36 8.82
CA GLU A 328 17.61 5.95 7.84
C GLU A 328 16.18 5.43 8.09
N LEU A 329 15.26 6.39 8.16
CA LEU A 329 13.84 6.21 8.43
C LEU A 329 13.04 6.74 7.23
N THR A 330 11.72 6.57 7.23
CA THR A 330 10.80 6.93 6.13
C THR A 330 11.07 8.26 5.42
N SER A 331 11.51 9.31 6.12
CA SER A 331 11.80 10.61 5.50
C SER A 331 13.02 11.32 6.09
N GLN A 332 13.78 10.65 6.96
CA GLN A 332 14.80 11.30 7.78
C GLN A 332 16.00 10.37 8.00
N VAL A 333 17.16 10.96 8.19
CA VAL A 333 18.32 10.28 8.78
C VAL A 333 18.45 10.76 10.22
N VAL A 334 18.54 9.84 11.17
CA VAL A 334 18.66 10.13 12.59
C VAL A 334 19.95 9.58 13.17
N ASP A 335 20.56 10.33 14.07
CA ASP A 335 21.70 9.94 14.89
C ASP A 335 21.23 9.76 16.33
N PHE A 336 21.53 8.61 16.90
CA PHE A 336 21.39 8.32 18.32
C PHE A 336 22.76 8.40 18.98
N ASP A 337 22.93 9.33 19.90
CA ASP A 337 24.11 9.46 20.73
C ASP A 337 23.98 8.55 21.96
N GLU A 338 24.81 7.52 22.07
CA GLU A 338 24.71 6.52 23.14
C GLU A 338 25.05 7.08 24.52
N ALA A 339 25.87 8.13 24.59
CA ALA A 339 26.30 8.73 25.85
C ALA A 339 25.17 9.54 26.52
N SER A 340 24.42 10.30 25.74
CA SER A 340 23.30 11.12 26.19
C SER A 340 21.95 10.41 26.09
N GLY A 341 21.84 9.39 25.26
CA GLY A 341 20.58 8.70 24.97
C GLY A 341 19.62 9.54 24.12
N THR A 342 20.13 10.45 23.29
CA THR A 342 19.31 11.41 22.52
C THR A 342 19.34 11.14 21.02
N PHE A 343 18.21 11.41 20.36
CA PHE A 343 18.09 11.37 18.91
C PHE A 343 18.20 12.78 18.33
N THR A 344 18.93 12.93 17.22
CA THR A 344 18.91 14.12 16.37
C THR A 344 18.63 13.72 14.92
N GLY A 345 17.68 14.39 14.26
CA GLY A 345 17.22 14.03 12.92
C GLY A 345 17.49 15.11 11.88
N THR A 346 17.69 14.69 10.63
CA THR A 346 17.70 15.55 9.45
C THR A 346 16.62 15.09 8.48
N ASP A 347 15.67 15.96 8.16
CA ASP A 347 14.66 15.70 7.14
C ASP A 347 15.30 15.68 5.74
N LEU A 348 15.09 14.58 5.00
CA LEU A 348 15.68 14.40 3.67
C LEU A 348 15.14 15.40 2.65
N GLY A 349 13.88 15.84 2.81
CA GLY A 349 13.27 16.91 2.03
C GLY A 349 14.04 18.22 2.15
N GLN A 350 14.28 18.65 3.39
CA GLN A 350 15.07 19.84 3.69
C GLN A 350 16.56 19.70 3.33
N ALA A 351 17.10 18.48 3.40
CA ALA A 351 18.48 18.19 3.04
C ALA A 351 18.75 18.26 1.52
N GLY A 352 17.71 18.22 0.67
CA GLY A 352 17.87 18.37 -0.79
C GLY A 352 17.20 17.30 -1.65
N LEU A 353 16.45 16.37 -1.05
CA LEU A 353 15.61 15.37 -1.72
C LEU A 353 14.12 15.76 -1.62
N PRO A 354 13.66 16.75 -2.40
CA PRO A 354 12.37 17.41 -2.19
C PRO A 354 11.18 16.46 -2.38
N PRO A 355 10.02 16.77 -1.77
CA PRO A 355 8.80 15.99 -1.94
C PRO A 355 8.36 15.90 -3.40
N ALA A 356 7.77 14.75 -3.76
CA ALA A 356 7.16 14.53 -5.07
C ALA A 356 5.74 13.98 -4.91
N PRO A 357 4.86 14.16 -5.93
CA PRO A 357 3.50 13.66 -5.88
C PRO A 357 3.46 12.15 -5.65
N GLU A 358 2.64 11.68 -4.71
CA GLU A 358 2.46 10.27 -4.38
C GLU A 358 1.11 9.71 -4.84
N GLN A 359 0.94 8.39 -4.73
CA GLN A 359 -0.36 7.76 -4.92
C GLN A 359 -1.26 7.99 -3.70
N VAL A 360 -2.49 8.46 -3.94
CA VAL A 360 -3.45 8.80 -2.89
C VAL A 360 -4.10 7.55 -2.28
N MET A 361 -4.41 7.61 -0.98
CA MET A 361 -4.99 6.48 -0.23
C MET A 361 -6.42 6.73 0.25
N ALA A 362 -6.76 7.97 0.62
CA ALA A 362 -8.11 8.37 1.02
C ALA A 362 -8.34 9.85 0.71
N LEU A 363 -9.61 10.25 0.58
CA LEU A 363 -10.03 11.61 0.24
C LEU A 363 -11.27 11.99 1.05
N ALA A 364 -11.30 13.20 1.61
CA ALA A 364 -12.47 13.73 2.30
C ALA A 364 -12.58 15.24 2.09
N ALA A 365 -13.81 15.75 1.91
CA ALA A 365 -14.07 17.18 1.78
C ALA A 365 -14.83 17.72 2.98
N THR A 366 -14.45 18.91 3.43
CA THR A 366 -15.09 19.66 4.52
C THR A 366 -15.54 21.03 3.96
N PRO A 367 -16.20 21.89 4.76
CA PRO A 367 -16.56 23.23 4.30
C PRO A 367 -15.35 24.09 3.89
N SER A 368 -14.19 23.87 4.50
CA SER A 368 -13.00 24.73 4.36
C SER A 368 -11.84 24.05 3.65
N SER A 369 -11.81 22.71 3.59
CA SER A 369 -10.65 21.97 3.12
C SER A 369 -11.00 20.69 2.36
N VAL A 370 -10.04 20.21 1.58
CA VAL A 370 -10.03 18.83 1.08
C VAL A 370 -8.80 18.13 1.67
N LEU A 371 -9.04 17.08 2.44
CA LEU A 371 -8.00 16.27 3.06
C LEU A 371 -7.70 15.07 2.15
N VAL A 372 -6.42 14.81 1.95
CA VAL A 372 -5.91 13.75 1.08
C VAL A 372 -4.87 12.96 1.86
N SER A 373 -5.12 11.67 2.12
CA SER A 373 -4.13 10.83 2.79
C SER A 373 -3.12 10.23 1.81
N GLY A 374 -1.88 10.17 2.24
CA GLY A 374 -0.81 9.40 1.61
C GLY A 374 0.12 8.78 2.66
N LYS A 375 1.36 8.46 2.29
CA LYS A 375 2.31 7.82 3.20
C LYS A 375 2.71 8.75 4.33
N ALA A 376 2.56 8.27 5.56
CA ALA A 376 2.98 8.96 6.77
C ALA A 376 2.42 10.41 6.90
N GLY A 377 1.24 10.69 6.34
CA GLY A 377 0.66 12.01 6.44
C GLY A 377 -0.67 12.23 5.73
N VAL A 378 -1.26 13.39 6.03
CA VAL A 378 -2.48 13.92 5.41
C VAL A 378 -2.15 15.30 4.84
N GLN A 379 -2.34 15.45 3.53
CA GLN A 379 -2.28 16.73 2.84
C GLN A 379 -3.62 17.45 3.02
N VAL A 380 -3.59 18.68 3.51
CA VAL A 380 -4.78 19.53 3.73
C VAL A 380 -4.75 20.64 2.70
N HIS A 381 -5.68 20.61 1.75
CA HIS A 381 -5.87 21.67 0.75
C HIS A 381 -6.88 22.69 1.29
N ASP A 382 -6.42 23.91 1.56
CA ASP A 382 -7.28 25.01 1.99
C ASP A 382 -8.01 25.61 0.77
N LEU A 383 -9.34 25.51 0.78
CA LEU A 383 -10.17 25.92 -0.34
C LEU A 383 -10.27 27.44 -0.50
N ALA A 384 -10.08 28.21 0.58
CA ALA A 384 -10.16 29.67 0.55
C ALA A 384 -8.82 30.30 0.16
N ALA A 385 -7.71 29.81 0.72
CA ALA A 385 -6.37 30.30 0.45
C ALA A 385 -5.78 29.75 -0.85
N GLY A 386 -6.25 28.59 -1.34
CA GLY A 386 -5.68 27.92 -2.50
C GLY A 386 -4.27 27.37 -2.25
N THR A 387 -3.95 27.08 -0.99
CA THR A 387 -2.67 26.52 -0.55
C THR A 387 -2.87 25.12 0.04
N SER A 388 -1.78 24.40 0.32
CA SER A 388 -1.87 23.16 1.07
C SER A 388 -0.75 23.01 2.10
N THR A 389 -1.03 22.27 3.16
CA THR A 389 -0.10 21.89 4.21
C THR A 389 -0.11 20.37 4.39
N ARG A 390 0.91 19.82 5.06
CA ARG A 390 0.98 18.39 5.38
C ARG A 390 1.07 18.18 6.88
N THR A 391 0.18 17.35 7.40
CA THR A 391 0.21 16.88 8.78
C THR A 391 0.83 15.49 8.82
N PHE A 392 1.83 15.27 9.66
CA PHE A 392 2.41 13.95 9.87
C PHE A 392 1.40 13.02 10.55
N LEU A 393 1.26 11.80 10.04
CA LEU A 393 0.40 10.75 10.60
C LEU A 393 1.22 9.45 10.65
N PRO A 394 1.40 8.79 11.80
CA PRO A 394 2.12 7.52 11.87
C PRO A 394 1.29 6.38 11.26
N GLY A 395 1.40 6.21 9.94
CA GLY A 395 0.68 5.20 9.17
C GLY A 395 0.10 5.76 7.87
N GLU A 396 -0.99 5.15 7.43
CA GLU A 396 -1.67 5.44 6.17
C GLU A 396 -3.18 5.46 6.42
N ALA A 397 -3.82 6.63 6.37
CA ALA A 397 -5.28 6.65 6.47
C ALA A 397 -5.89 6.06 5.19
N LYS A 398 -6.67 5.00 5.37
CA LYS A 398 -7.41 4.33 4.30
C LYS A 398 -8.85 4.83 4.21
N THR A 399 -9.34 5.43 5.29
CA THR A 399 -10.67 6.05 5.36
C THR A 399 -10.55 7.40 6.05
N MET A 400 -11.38 8.36 5.63
CA MET A 400 -11.53 9.66 6.30
C MET A 400 -13.00 10.06 6.26
N THR A 401 -13.61 10.27 7.42
CA THR A 401 -15.05 10.56 7.55
C THR A 401 -15.23 11.89 8.30
N PRO A 402 -15.57 12.99 7.59
CA PRO A 402 -15.92 14.25 8.23
C PRO A 402 -17.23 14.11 9.02
N VAL A 403 -17.22 14.48 10.30
CA VAL A 403 -18.41 14.53 11.17
C VAL A 403 -18.34 15.78 12.04
N GLY A 404 -19.29 16.69 11.83
CA GLY A 404 -19.32 17.98 12.55
C GLY A 404 -18.06 18.81 12.31
N LYS A 405 -17.26 19.00 13.37
CA LYS A 405 -16.01 19.80 13.34
C LYS A 405 -14.74 18.95 13.24
N SER A 406 -14.88 17.64 13.07
CA SER A 406 -13.76 16.70 13.12
C SER A 406 -13.74 15.82 11.88
N VAL A 407 -12.58 15.27 11.58
CA VAL A 407 -12.38 14.23 10.57
C VAL A 407 -11.84 13.00 11.31
N TYR A 408 -12.53 11.87 11.16
CA TYR A 408 -12.16 10.60 11.75
C TYR A 408 -11.44 9.73 10.71
N LEU A 409 -10.34 9.09 11.09
CA LEU A 409 -9.43 8.40 10.18
C LEU A 409 -9.21 6.95 10.60
N GLY A 410 -9.48 6.01 9.70
CA GLY A 410 -9.04 4.62 9.84
C GLY A 410 -7.63 4.46 9.26
N VAL A 411 -6.66 4.12 10.10
CA VAL A 411 -5.22 4.15 9.79
C VAL A 411 -4.61 2.75 9.75
N TYR A 412 -3.91 2.45 8.66
CA TYR A 412 -3.08 1.26 8.46
C TYR A 412 -1.63 1.54 8.92
N THR A 413 -0.92 0.59 9.52
CA THR A 413 -1.32 -0.78 9.93
C THR A 413 -2.06 -0.77 11.27
N LEU A 414 -2.51 -1.95 11.69
CA LEU A 414 -3.12 -2.24 13.01
C LEU A 414 -4.58 -1.80 13.17
N ALA A 415 -5.20 -1.27 12.11
CA ALA A 415 -6.54 -0.68 12.18
C ALA A 415 -6.67 0.29 13.37
N ARG A 416 -5.80 1.31 13.40
CA ARG A 416 -5.85 2.38 14.40
C ARG A 416 -6.92 3.38 14.01
N LEU A 417 -7.62 3.92 15.00
CA LEU A 417 -8.64 4.95 14.85
C LEU A 417 -8.08 6.28 15.32
N TRP A 418 -8.16 7.31 14.48
CA TRP A 418 -7.61 8.63 14.73
C TRP A 418 -8.65 9.72 14.50
N GLN A 419 -8.39 10.90 15.05
CA GLN A 419 -9.19 12.09 14.86
C GLN A 419 -8.28 13.29 14.58
N MET A 420 -8.74 14.22 13.75
CA MET A 420 -8.11 15.53 13.54
C MET A 420 -9.14 16.62 13.24
N ASN A 421 -8.72 17.88 13.31
CA ASN A 421 -9.47 19.02 12.79
C ASN A 421 -9.33 19.13 11.25
N PRO A 422 -10.32 19.71 10.55
CA PRO A 422 -10.27 19.93 9.10
C PRO A 422 -9.06 20.71 8.58
N ASP A 423 -8.38 21.48 9.43
CA ASP A 423 -7.21 22.29 9.09
C ASP A 423 -5.88 21.55 9.26
N GLY A 424 -5.89 20.28 9.69
CA GLY A 424 -4.68 19.52 9.98
C GLY A 424 -4.33 19.40 11.45
N THR A 425 -4.93 20.22 12.32
CA THR A 425 -4.51 20.32 13.72
C THR A 425 -5.18 19.26 14.61
N ASP A 426 -4.71 19.16 15.86
CA ASP A 426 -5.29 18.28 16.89
C ASP A 426 -5.37 16.80 16.47
N LEU A 427 -4.38 16.33 15.71
CA LEU A 427 -4.29 14.93 15.32
C LEU A 427 -3.93 14.06 16.54
N HIS A 428 -4.81 13.14 16.91
CA HIS A 428 -4.59 12.21 18.01
C HIS A 428 -5.29 10.85 17.79
N GLU A 429 -4.78 9.81 18.45
CA GLU A 429 -5.31 8.45 18.36
C GLU A 429 -6.47 8.25 19.36
N LEU A 430 -7.53 7.59 18.89
CA LEU A 430 -8.68 7.12 19.69
C LEU A 430 -8.50 5.65 20.14
N GLY A 431 -7.61 4.90 19.48
CA GLY A 431 -7.15 3.58 19.89
C GLY A 431 -7.14 2.57 18.74
N GLN A 432 -6.82 1.32 19.07
CA GLN A 432 -6.69 0.23 18.10
C GLN A 432 -7.94 -0.68 18.09
N VAL A 433 -8.35 -1.17 16.90
CA VAL A 433 -9.46 -2.13 16.77
C VAL A 433 -9.16 -3.50 17.40
N GLY A 434 -7.91 -3.96 17.33
CA GLY A 434 -7.52 -5.30 17.79
C GLY A 434 -8.07 -6.41 16.89
N ASN A 435 -8.35 -7.59 17.45
CA ASN A 435 -9.02 -8.71 16.75
C ASN A 435 -8.34 -9.16 15.44
N GLU A 436 -6.99 -9.14 15.42
CA GLU A 436 -6.18 -9.44 14.23
C GLU A 436 -6.52 -8.57 13.01
N GLN A 437 -7.06 -7.36 13.20
CA GLN A 437 -7.35 -6.43 12.11
C GLN A 437 -6.17 -5.51 11.80
N THR A 438 -5.93 -5.25 10.51
CA THR A 438 -4.78 -4.43 10.10
C THR A 438 -5.14 -3.25 9.22
N ARG A 439 -6.18 -3.37 8.37
CA ARG A 439 -6.47 -2.38 7.33
C ARG A 439 -7.94 -1.97 7.37
N PRO A 440 -8.25 -0.73 7.72
CA PRO A 440 -9.57 -0.14 7.45
C PRO A 440 -9.80 -0.09 5.94
N THR A 441 -10.99 -0.45 5.49
CA THR A 441 -11.33 -0.61 4.06
C THR A 441 -12.33 0.42 3.58
N ASP A 442 -13.26 0.83 4.45
CA ASP A 442 -14.28 1.84 4.19
C ASP A 442 -14.88 2.34 5.52
N ALA A 443 -15.60 3.46 5.49
CA ALA A 443 -16.24 4.01 6.67
C ALA A 443 -17.46 4.88 6.37
N ALA A 444 -18.45 4.83 7.26
CA ALA A 444 -19.66 5.64 7.18
C ALA A 444 -20.02 6.20 8.57
N TYR A 445 -20.80 7.28 8.60
CA TYR A 445 -21.34 7.83 9.85
C TYR A 445 -22.85 7.65 9.89
N ASP A 446 -23.38 7.09 10.97
CA ASP A 446 -24.81 6.95 11.20
C ASP A 446 -25.31 8.06 12.13
N ASP A 447 -26.05 9.03 11.58
CA ASP A 447 -26.58 10.17 12.34
C ASP A 447 -27.51 9.74 13.48
N ARG A 448 -28.27 8.66 13.29
CA ARG A 448 -29.29 8.20 14.25
C ARG A 448 -28.66 7.66 15.53
N SER A 449 -27.63 6.84 15.40
CA SER A 449 -26.89 6.24 16.52
C SER A 449 -25.70 7.09 16.96
N GLN A 450 -25.32 8.11 16.19
CA GLN A 450 -24.12 8.93 16.38
C GLN A 450 -22.83 8.09 16.41
N THR A 451 -22.78 7.11 15.51
CA THR A 451 -21.74 6.09 15.45
C THR A 451 -20.95 6.22 14.16
N TRP A 452 -19.62 6.22 14.29
CA TRP A 452 -18.72 6.06 13.17
C TRP A 452 -18.47 4.57 12.94
N LEU A 453 -18.91 4.08 11.78
CA LEU A 453 -18.78 2.71 11.34
C LEU A 453 -17.53 2.56 10.49
N VAL A 454 -16.70 1.56 10.80
CA VAL A 454 -15.48 1.27 10.05
C VAL A 454 -15.45 -0.20 9.68
N SER A 455 -15.29 -0.50 8.39
CA SER A 455 -15.04 -1.87 7.94
C SER A 455 -13.55 -2.16 7.87
N THR A 456 -13.16 -3.41 8.09
CA THR A 456 -11.74 -3.82 8.09
C THR A 456 -11.45 -5.11 7.34
N GLU A 457 -10.22 -5.19 6.85
CA GLU A 457 -9.53 -6.40 6.42
C GLU A 457 -8.59 -6.88 7.56
N PRO A 458 -8.58 -8.20 7.84
CA PRO A 458 -7.70 -8.79 8.83
C PRO A 458 -6.23 -8.76 8.40
N ASP A 459 -5.34 -9.12 9.31
CA ASP A 459 -3.90 -9.21 9.05
C ASP A 459 -3.58 -10.25 7.96
N TYR A 460 -2.38 -10.16 7.40
CA TYR A 460 -1.93 -11.03 6.31
C TYR A 460 -2.05 -12.52 6.70
N GLY A 461 -2.58 -13.33 5.77
CA GLY A 461 -2.88 -14.75 5.99
C GLY A 461 -4.05 -15.04 6.94
N LYS A 462 -4.79 -14.03 7.41
CA LYS A 462 -5.90 -14.19 8.37
C LYS A 462 -7.26 -14.01 7.70
N TYR A 463 -8.27 -14.57 8.35
CA TYR A 463 -9.66 -14.59 7.89
C TYR A 463 -10.56 -13.75 8.80
N ASP A 464 -11.73 -13.42 8.27
CA ASP A 464 -12.81 -12.65 8.88
C ASP A 464 -12.43 -11.20 9.19
N GLY A 465 -12.97 -10.29 8.38
CA GLY A 465 -12.96 -8.85 8.65
C GLY A 465 -13.93 -8.46 9.76
N THR A 466 -13.97 -7.17 10.09
CA THR A 466 -14.87 -6.64 11.11
C THR A 466 -15.70 -5.48 10.60
N LEU A 467 -16.91 -5.35 11.16
CA LEU A 467 -17.53 -4.04 11.35
C LEU A 467 -17.10 -3.53 12.73
N VAL A 468 -16.63 -2.30 12.80
CA VAL A 468 -16.32 -1.59 14.03
C VAL A 468 -17.33 -0.47 14.20
N GLU A 469 -17.93 -0.39 15.38
CA GLU A 469 -18.80 0.71 15.79
C GLU A 469 -18.06 1.56 16.82
N GLN A 470 -17.71 2.79 16.45
CA GLN A 470 -17.13 3.77 17.37
C GLN A 470 -18.19 4.83 17.69
N HIS A 471 -18.76 4.75 18.89
CA HIS A 471 -19.78 5.69 19.35
C HIS A 471 -19.12 7.02 19.72
N LEU A 472 -19.43 8.09 18.98
CA LEU A 472 -18.69 9.35 19.11
C LEU A 472 -19.08 10.15 20.36
N VAL A 473 -20.24 9.87 20.96
CA VAL A 473 -20.71 10.55 22.17
C VAL A 473 -20.15 9.90 23.44
N SER A 474 -20.21 8.57 23.56
CA SER A 474 -19.72 7.86 24.75
C SER A 474 -18.24 7.50 24.68
N GLY A 475 -17.67 7.38 23.48
CA GLY A 475 -16.33 6.86 23.25
C GLY A 475 -16.26 5.33 23.21
N ASP A 476 -17.38 4.63 23.42
CA ASP A 476 -17.42 3.16 23.41
C ASP A 476 -17.14 2.60 22.02
N ARG A 477 -16.52 1.40 22.00
CA ARG A 477 -16.16 0.69 20.78
C ARG A 477 -16.68 -0.74 20.81
N GLU A 478 -17.42 -1.11 19.77
CA GLU A 478 -17.82 -2.50 19.51
C GLU A 478 -17.13 -3.03 18.24
N VAL A 479 -16.76 -4.32 18.26
CA VAL A 479 -16.05 -4.98 17.15
C VAL A 479 -16.76 -6.28 16.81
N HIS A 480 -17.33 -6.35 15.61
CA HIS A 480 -18.11 -7.47 15.11
C HIS A 480 -17.29 -8.25 14.07
N ARG A 481 -16.39 -9.11 14.52
CA ARG A 481 -15.59 -9.97 13.63
C ARG A 481 -16.46 -11.06 13.01
N GLY A 482 -16.29 -11.28 11.71
CA GLY A 482 -17.08 -12.27 10.96
C GLY A 482 -18.54 -11.88 10.78
N VAL A 483 -18.87 -10.59 10.90
CA VAL A 483 -20.24 -10.07 10.64
C VAL A 483 -20.68 -10.32 9.19
N VAL A 484 -19.72 -10.34 8.26
CA VAL A 484 -19.87 -10.93 6.93
C VAL A 484 -19.10 -12.25 6.97
N PRO A 485 -19.79 -13.41 7.08
CA PRO A 485 -19.14 -14.68 7.37
C PRO A 485 -18.07 -15.06 6.33
N HIS A 486 -16.88 -15.46 6.80
CA HIS A 486 -15.76 -15.97 5.99
C HIS A 486 -15.19 -15.00 4.95
N GLN A 487 -15.43 -13.70 5.14
CA GLN A 487 -15.05 -12.64 4.22
C GLN A 487 -14.44 -11.46 4.99
N SER A 488 -13.62 -10.67 4.30
CA SER A 488 -13.33 -9.32 4.80
C SER A 488 -14.51 -8.40 4.53
N VAL A 489 -14.68 -7.39 5.37
CA VAL A 489 -15.70 -6.37 5.14
C VAL A 489 -15.04 -5.28 4.31
N ARG A 490 -15.44 -5.15 3.05
CA ARG A 490 -14.81 -4.25 2.08
C ARG A 490 -15.42 -2.86 2.08
N SER A 491 -16.74 -2.77 2.19
CA SER A 491 -17.48 -1.50 2.08
C SER A 491 -18.58 -1.42 3.14
N VAL A 492 -18.90 -0.20 3.56
CA VAL A 492 -19.95 0.06 4.55
C VAL A 492 -20.71 1.33 4.21
N THR A 493 -22.04 1.24 4.24
CA THR A 493 -22.94 2.41 4.28
C THR A 493 -23.99 2.20 5.35
N THR A 494 -24.77 3.23 5.67
CA THR A 494 -25.75 3.14 6.76
C THR A 494 -27.00 3.95 6.48
N ALA A 495 -28.11 3.54 7.09
CA ALA A 495 -29.29 4.36 7.25
C ALA A 495 -30.10 3.94 8.46
N ASP A 496 -30.51 4.93 9.26
CA ASP A 496 -31.43 4.75 10.37
C ASP A 496 -31.02 3.65 11.37
N GLY A 497 -29.73 3.51 11.67
CA GLY A 497 -29.21 2.51 12.60
C GLY A 497 -29.07 1.10 12.01
N VAL A 498 -29.12 0.98 10.69
CA VAL A 498 -28.81 -0.26 9.95
C VAL A 498 -27.54 -0.04 9.12
N ALA A 499 -26.50 -0.83 9.40
CA ALA A 499 -25.30 -0.89 8.59
C ALA A 499 -25.51 -1.88 7.43
N PHE A 500 -25.12 -1.48 6.21
CA PHE A 500 -25.06 -2.34 5.05
C PHE A 500 -23.59 -2.59 4.71
N LEU A 501 -23.22 -3.84 4.56
CA LEU A 501 -21.83 -4.29 4.47
C LEU A 501 -21.60 -5.08 3.19
N GLY A 502 -20.56 -4.72 2.44
CA GLY A 502 -20.14 -5.46 1.25
C GLY A 502 -18.94 -6.34 1.58
N GLY A 503 -19.03 -7.64 1.29
CA GLY A 503 -17.96 -8.60 1.53
C GLY A 503 -16.89 -8.63 0.42
N ALA A 504 -15.75 -9.24 0.74
CA ALA A 504 -14.74 -9.68 -0.20
C ALA A 504 -14.28 -11.12 0.12
N THR A 505 -14.28 -11.98 -0.89
CA THR A 505 -13.95 -13.41 -0.75
C THR A 505 -12.48 -13.63 -0.37
N ARG A 506 -11.58 -12.82 -0.95
CA ARG A 506 -10.19 -12.73 -0.49
C ARG A 506 -10.14 -11.87 0.77
N ASN A 507 -9.93 -12.54 1.91
CA ASN A 507 -10.00 -11.91 3.23
C ASN A 507 -8.84 -10.94 3.44
N SER A 508 -7.62 -11.40 3.23
CA SER A 508 -6.41 -10.57 3.24
C SER A 508 -5.46 -10.98 2.12
N LEU A 509 -4.40 -10.22 1.91
CA LEU A 509 -3.24 -10.72 1.15
C LEU A 509 -2.76 -12.04 1.77
N GLY A 510 -2.47 -13.04 0.92
CA GLY A 510 -2.02 -14.35 1.37
C GLY A 510 -3.09 -15.38 1.70
N THR A 511 -4.37 -15.06 1.47
CA THR A 511 -5.49 -15.99 1.72
C THR A 511 -6.13 -16.46 0.43
N ASP A 512 -6.56 -17.71 0.43
CA ASP A 512 -7.47 -18.25 -0.59
C ASP A 512 -8.92 -18.01 -0.17
N PRO A 513 -9.81 -17.66 -1.11
CA PRO A 513 -11.25 -17.59 -0.88
C PRO A 513 -11.83 -18.87 -0.26
N ILE A 514 -12.62 -18.73 0.81
CA ILE A 514 -13.42 -19.82 1.39
C ILE A 514 -14.73 -19.99 0.63
N LEU A 515 -15.37 -18.86 0.30
CA LEU A 515 -16.64 -18.81 -0.42
C LEU A 515 -16.40 -18.48 -1.91
N PRO A 516 -17.23 -19.02 -2.82
CA PRO A 516 -17.04 -18.82 -4.26
C PRO A 516 -17.43 -17.42 -4.73
N GLU A 517 -18.21 -16.69 -3.95
CA GLU A 517 -18.69 -15.35 -4.26
C GLU A 517 -18.93 -14.53 -2.98
N ALA A 518 -18.85 -13.21 -3.11
CA ALA A 518 -19.04 -12.28 -2.03
C ALA A 518 -20.52 -12.05 -1.72
N THR A 519 -20.82 -11.60 -0.51
CA THR A 519 -22.18 -11.27 -0.07
C THR A 519 -22.34 -9.81 0.34
N VAL A 520 -23.58 -9.34 0.34
CA VAL A 520 -24.02 -8.10 0.96
C VAL A 520 -24.86 -8.45 2.17
N VAL A 521 -24.59 -7.79 3.29
CA VAL A 521 -25.25 -8.02 4.58
C VAL A 521 -25.93 -6.73 5.07
N ALA A 522 -27.10 -6.84 5.66
CA ALA A 522 -27.67 -5.78 6.51
C ALA A 522 -27.59 -6.18 7.98
N PHE A 523 -27.10 -5.26 8.80
CA PHE A 523 -26.85 -5.46 10.21
C PHE A 523 -27.55 -4.36 11.02
N ASP A 524 -28.40 -4.76 11.96
CA ASP A 524 -29.07 -3.87 12.89
C ASP A 524 -28.15 -3.59 14.08
N GLN A 525 -27.64 -2.35 14.15
CA GLN A 525 -26.68 -1.92 15.17
C GLN A 525 -27.28 -2.05 16.57
N ARG A 526 -28.53 -1.63 16.76
CA ARG A 526 -29.19 -1.65 18.06
C ARG A 526 -29.48 -3.06 18.56
N ARG A 527 -29.89 -3.96 17.65
CA ARG A 527 -30.22 -5.36 18.00
C ARG A 527 -28.99 -6.28 17.98
N ASN A 528 -27.84 -5.78 17.52
CA ASN A 528 -26.63 -6.55 17.24
C ASN A 528 -26.96 -7.83 16.46
N LYS A 529 -27.65 -7.65 15.32
CA LYS A 529 -28.22 -8.78 14.56
C LYS A 529 -28.17 -8.55 13.05
N VAL A 530 -27.70 -9.55 12.33
CA VAL A 530 -27.86 -9.66 10.88
C VAL A 530 -29.36 -9.81 10.53
N LEU A 531 -29.84 -8.89 9.70
CA LEU A 531 -31.22 -8.87 9.20
C LEU A 531 -31.38 -9.76 7.97
N TRP A 532 -30.43 -9.68 7.05
CA TRP A 532 -30.36 -10.49 5.85
C TRP A 532 -28.93 -10.53 5.30
N GLU A 533 -28.64 -11.57 4.51
CA GLU A 533 -27.42 -11.75 3.74
C GLU A 533 -27.80 -12.27 2.35
N THR A 534 -27.13 -11.79 1.30
CA THR A 534 -27.41 -12.18 -0.09
C THR A 534 -26.15 -12.10 -0.95
N ALA A 535 -26.04 -12.99 -1.95
CA ALA A 535 -25.06 -12.89 -3.04
C ALA A 535 -25.80 -12.40 -4.30
N PRO A 536 -26.01 -11.08 -4.48
CA PRO A 536 -26.96 -10.60 -5.49
C PRO A 536 -26.47 -10.80 -6.92
N LEU A 537 -25.17 -10.83 -7.16
CA LEU A 537 -24.57 -11.07 -8.48
C LEU A 537 -23.66 -12.28 -8.44
N SER A 538 -23.98 -13.29 -9.26
CA SER A 538 -23.20 -14.52 -9.33
C SER A 538 -21.74 -14.25 -9.69
N GLY A 539 -20.84 -14.92 -8.97
CA GLY A 539 -19.39 -14.90 -9.18
C GLY A 539 -18.69 -13.60 -8.79
N ALA A 540 -19.41 -12.60 -8.26
CA ALA A 540 -18.78 -11.37 -7.75
C ALA A 540 -17.80 -11.73 -6.62
N GLN A 541 -16.55 -11.27 -6.70
CA GLN A 541 -15.54 -11.59 -5.67
C GLN A 541 -15.48 -10.53 -4.58
N THR A 542 -16.00 -9.33 -4.85
CA THR A 542 -16.00 -8.24 -3.88
C THR A 542 -17.13 -7.26 -4.20
N TYR A 543 -17.80 -6.76 -3.17
CA TYR A 543 -18.63 -5.55 -3.27
C TYR A 543 -17.78 -4.33 -2.85
N SER A 544 -17.27 -3.61 -3.86
CA SER A 544 -16.25 -2.58 -3.69
C SER A 544 -16.76 -1.30 -3.03
N ASP A 545 -18.05 -1.01 -3.17
CA ASP A 545 -18.67 0.16 -2.55
C ASP A 545 -20.19 0.01 -2.43
N LEU A 546 -20.77 0.70 -1.44
CA LEU A 546 -22.21 0.71 -1.16
C LEU A 546 -22.73 2.14 -1.00
N ALA A 547 -23.87 2.45 -1.62
CA ALA A 547 -24.54 3.74 -1.43
C ALA A 547 -26.06 3.57 -1.33
N LEU A 548 -26.67 4.12 -0.27
CA LEU A 548 -28.14 4.24 -0.21
C LEU A 548 -28.58 5.52 -0.90
N TYR A 549 -29.31 5.40 -2.01
CA TYR A 549 -29.79 6.55 -2.77
C TYR A 549 -31.25 6.35 -3.18
N ARG A 550 -32.11 7.33 -2.84
CA ARG A 550 -33.55 7.34 -3.15
C ARG A 550 -34.26 6.00 -2.81
N GLY A 551 -33.97 5.45 -1.63
CA GLY A 551 -34.62 4.24 -1.11
C GLY A 551 -34.13 2.91 -1.71
N ARG A 552 -33.05 2.92 -2.49
CA ARG A 552 -32.40 1.72 -3.03
C ARG A 552 -30.95 1.65 -2.58
N LEU A 553 -30.46 0.44 -2.36
CA LEU A 553 -29.05 0.19 -2.04
C LEU A 553 -28.31 -0.14 -3.34
N TYR A 554 -27.35 0.68 -3.70
CA TYR A 554 -26.48 0.50 -4.86
C TYR A 554 -25.19 -0.16 -4.39
N ALA A 555 -24.82 -1.28 -5.02
CA ALA A 555 -23.62 -2.04 -4.68
C ALA A 555 -22.76 -2.29 -5.92
N THR A 556 -21.54 -1.76 -5.92
CA THR A 556 -20.59 -1.93 -7.02
C THR A 556 -19.71 -3.16 -6.79
N THR A 557 -19.26 -3.82 -7.85
CA THR A 557 -18.39 -4.99 -7.75
C THR A 557 -16.99 -4.72 -8.28
N ASP A 558 -16.06 -5.61 -7.95
CA ASP A 558 -14.69 -5.54 -8.42
C ASP A 558 -14.52 -5.66 -9.94
N ASP A 559 -15.46 -6.33 -10.60
CA ASP A 559 -15.51 -6.54 -12.05
C ASP A 559 -16.34 -5.47 -12.80
N GLY A 560 -16.77 -4.40 -12.11
CA GLY A 560 -17.43 -3.25 -12.73
C GLY A 560 -18.92 -3.45 -13.02
N ARG A 561 -19.57 -4.36 -12.30
CA ARG A 561 -21.03 -4.48 -12.28
C ARG A 561 -21.63 -3.65 -11.14
N LEU A 562 -22.93 -3.37 -11.26
CA LEU A 562 -23.75 -2.69 -10.27
C LEU A 562 -24.97 -3.55 -9.97
N ALA A 563 -25.19 -3.85 -8.70
CA ALA A 563 -26.46 -4.37 -8.18
C ALA A 563 -27.27 -3.23 -7.55
N VAL A 564 -28.58 -3.22 -7.79
CA VAL A 564 -29.52 -2.34 -7.10
C VAL A 564 -30.44 -3.21 -6.27
N LEU A 565 -30.38 -3.08 -4.96
CA LEU A 565 -31.09 -3.93 -4.00
C LEU A 565 -32.22 -3.17 -3.32
N ASP A 566 -33.23 -3.93 -2.89
CA ASP A 566 -34.17 -3.50 -1.88
C ASP A 566 -33.49 -3.55 -0.50
N PRO A 567 -33.31 -2.42 0.20
CA PRO A 567 -32.57 -2.39 1.47
C PRO A 567 -33.28 -3.14 2.61
N GLY A 568 -34.60 -3.31 2.54
CA GLY A 568 -35.34 -4.04 3.57
C GLY A 568 -35.18 -5.56 3.47
N THR A 569 -34.94 -6.08 2.28
CA THR A 569 -34.97 -7.53 2.00
C THR A 569 -33.70 -8.09 1.37
N GLY A 570 -32.78 -7.25 0.91
CA GLY A 570 -31.57 -7.64 0.17
C GLY A 570 -31.86 -8.17 -1.25
N LYS A 571 -33.11 -8.15 -1.70
CA LYS A 571 -33.48 -8.68 -3.02
C LYS A 571 -32.94 -7.80 -4.13
N LEU A 572 -32.34 -8.43 -5.14
CA LEU A 572 -31.93 -7.76 -6.37
C LEU A 572 -33.17 -7.23 -7.10
N VAL A 573 -33.18 -5.92 -7.34
CA VAL A 573 -34.21 -5.22 -8.11
C VAL A 573 -33.81 -5.15 -9.58
N THR A 574 -32.57 -4.75 -9.84
CA THR A 574 -31.99 -4.67 -11.18
C THR A 574 -30.46 -4.65 -11.09
N SER A 575 -29.79 -4.86 -12.21
CA SER A 575 -28.35 -4.68 -12.34
C SER A 575 -27.98 -3.81 -13.55
N ALA A 576 -26.74 -3.33 -13.58
CA ALA A 576 -26.14 -2.67 -14.73
C ALA A 576 -24.64 -2.96 -14.79
N THR A 577 -24.01 -2.62 -15.91
CA THR A 577 -22.55 -2.65 -16.07
C THR A 577 -22.01 -1.23 -16.07
N LEU A 578 -21.09 -0.93 -15.16
CA LEU A 578 -20.39 0.35 -15.05
C LEU A 578 -19.09 0.36 -15.85
N GLY A 579 -18.42 -0.78 -15.95
CA GLY A 579 -17.12 -0.91 -16.59
C GLY A 579 -16.56 -2.32 -16.45
N THR A 580 -15.24 -2.42 -16.33
CA THR A 580 -14.50 -3.69 -16.22
C THR A 580 -13.67 -3.77 -14.94
N GLY A 581 -13.94 -2.90 -13.97
CA GLY A 581 -13.14 -2.78 -12.76
C GLY A 581 -13.93 -2.07 -11.67
N GLN A 582 -13.34 -2.04 -10.48
CA GLN A 582 -13.99 -1.50 -9.29
C GLN A 582 -14.36 -0.01 -9.48
N SER A 583 -15.37 0.44 -8.73
CA SER A 583 -15.77 1.84 -8.71
C SER A 583 -16.25 2.27 -7.33
N GLN A 584 -15.96 3.52 -6.96
CA GLN A 584 -16.51 4.18 -5.77
C GLN A 584 -17.61 5.15 -6.17
N LEU A 585 -18.63 5.26 -5.34
CA LEU A 585 -19.82 6.07 -5.48
C LEU A 585 -19.78 7.25 -4.51
N THR A 586 -20.47 8.33 -4.87
CA THR A 586 -20.76 9.42 -3.95
C THR A 586 -22.07 10.09 -4.33
N ILE A 587 -22.75 10.68 -3.35
CA ILE A 587 -24.01 11.37 -3.56
C ILE A 587 -23.74 12.87 -3.56
N ALA A 588 -24.08 13.52 -4.66
CA ALA A 588 -24.10 14.98 -4.79
C ALA A 588 -25.55 15.48 -4.88
N ARG A 589 -25.73 16.80 -4.75
CA ARG A 589 -27.06 17.42 -4.78
C ARG A 589 -27.86 17.06 -6.04
N THR A 590 -27.16 16.90 -7.16
CA THR A 590 -27.72 16.65 -8.49
C THR A 590 -27.86 15.17 -8.84
N GLY A 591 -27.36 14.24 -8.03
CA GLY A 591 -27.41 12.82 -8.37
C GLY A 591 -26.45 11.91 -7.62
N LEU A 592 -26.52 10.63 -7.99
CA LEU A 592 -25.53 9.62 -7.64
C LEU A 592 -24.43 9.61 -8.71
N TYR A 593 -23.18 9.75 -8.27
CA TYR A 593 -22.00 9.76 -9.12
C TYR A 593 -21.05 8.63 -8.70
N GLY A 594 -20.09 8.33 -9.56
CA GLY A 594 -18.99 7.44 -9.21
C GLY A 594 -17.78 7.61 -10.10
N THR A 595 -16.69 6.93 -9.74
CA THR A 595 -15.45 6.88 -10.53
C THR A 595 -14.84 5.48 -10.55
N ASP A 596 -14.18 5.16 -11.66
CA ASP A 596 -13.45 3.91 -11.92
C ASP A 596 -11.94 4.16 -12.20
N ASN A 597 -11.39 5.28 -11.72
CA ASN A 597 -10.05 5.84 -12.02
C ASN A 597 -9.84 6.36 -13.46
N LYS A 598 -10.71 6.00 -14.41
CA LYS A 598 -10.60 6.45 -15.80
C LYS A 598 -11.51 7.65 -16.05
N ARG A 599 -12.70 7.62 -15.46
CA ARG A 599 -13.75 8.63 -15.63
C ARG A 599 -14.52 8.88 -14.34
N VAL A 600 -15.25 9.99 -14.33
CA VAL A 600 -16.41 10.20 -13.45
C VAL A 600 -17.67 9.95 -14.26
N PHE A 601 -18.61 9.20 -13.70
CA PHE A 601 -19.91 8.90 -14.31
C PHE A 601 -21.06 9.28 -13.36
N LYS A 602 -22.24 9.50 -13.95
CA LYS A 602 -23.50 9.70 -13.23
C LYS A 602 -24.38 8.45 -13.40
N ILE A 603 -24.97 7.99 -12.30
CA ILE A 603 -25.98 6.94 -12.30
C ILE A 603 -27.35 7.61 -12.15
N THR A 604 -28.21 7.42 -13.16
CA THR A 604 -29.59 7.91 -13.14
C THR A 604 -30.52 6.73 -12.84
N PRO A 605 -31.20 6.72 -11.67
CA PRO A 605 -32.14 5.65 -11.33
C PRO A 605 -33.24 5.51 -12.38
N ASN A 606 -33.58 4.27 -12.70
CA ASN A 606 -34.72 3.94 -13.54
C ASN A 606 -35.70 3.08 -12.71
N PRO A 607 -36.91 3.58 -12.38
CA PRO A 607 -37.86 2.83 -11.55
C PRO A 607 -38.35 1.51 -12.18
N THR A 608 -38.30 1.38 -13.50
CA THR A 608 -38.87 0.24 -14.24
C THR A 608 -37.83 -0.63 -14.92
N GLY A 609 -36.53 -0.37 -14.73
CA GLY A 609 -35.46 -1.12 -15.37
C GLY A 609 -34.07 -0.77 -14.85
N ALA A 610 -33.04 -1.12 -15.62
CA ALA A 610 -31.67 -0.83 -15.26
C ALA A 610 -31.40 0.68 -15.20
N PRO A 611 -30.59 1.16 -14.23
CA PRO A 611 -30.20 2.56 -14.18
C PRO A 611 -29.38 2.94 -15.42
N ALA A 612 -29.54 4.18 -15.88
CA ALA A 612 -28.72 4.72 -16.97
C ALA A 612 -27.40 5.25 -16.41
N VAL A 613 -26.30 5.03 -17.15
CA VAL A 613 -24.95 5.47 -16.77
C VAL A 613 -24.40 6.37 -17.86
N SER A 614 -24.01 7.59 -17.49
CA SER A 614 -23.44 8.57 -18.42
C SER A 614 -22.09 9.08 -17.93
N THR A 615 -21.08 9.14 -18.80
CA THR A 615 -19.80 9.78 -18.48
C THR A 615 -20.00 11.29 -18.26
N VAL A 616 -19.40 11.81 -17.19
CA VAL A 616 -19.35 13.23 -16.84
C VAL A 616 -17.99 13.82 -17.22
N VAL A 617 -16.92 13.17 -16.80
CA VAL A 617 -15.52 13.53 -17.11
C VAL A 617 -14.79 12.25 -17.49
N ASP A 618 -13.94 12.30 -18.52
CA ASP A 618 -13.09 11.17 -18.94
C ASP A 618 -11.60 11.57 -18.89
N GLY A 619 -10.71 10.61 -19.09
CA GLY A 619 -9.27 10.84 -19.15
C GLY A 619 -8.66 11.26 -17.81
N LEU A 620 -9.16 10.72 -16.70
CA LEU A 620 -8.59 10.93 -15.36
C LEU A 620 -7.20 10.29 -15.27
N GLY A 621 -7.05 9.04 -15.73
CA GLY A 621 -5.80 8.29 -15.58
C GLY A 621 -5.29 8.32 -14.13
N ALA A 622 -6.21 8.19 -13.16
CA ALA A 622 -5.91 8.38 -11.76
C ALA A 622 -4.88 7.36 -11.25
N GLN A 623 -3.86 7.85 -10.54
CA GLN A 623 -2.82 7.05 -9.92
C GLN A 623 -3.04 7.07 -8.41
N VAL A 624 -3.86 6.14 -7.94
CA VAL A 624 -4.18 5.92 -6.53
C VAL A 624 -3.54 4.63 -6.04
N TYR A 625 -3.35 4.49 -4.73
CA TYR A 625 -2.68 3.32 -4.15
C TYR A 625 -3.63 2.12 -4.04
N SER A 626 -4.89 2.39 -3.66
CA SER A 626 -5.89 1.37 -3.40
C SER A 626 -6.99 1.39 -4.48
N TYR A 627 -8.15 1.92 -4.13
CA TYR A 627 -9.37 1.87 -4.92
C TYR A 627 -9.67 3.24 -5.52
N PRO A 628 -10.56 3.34 -6.51
CA PRO A 628 -10.98 4.64 -7.04
C PRO A 628 -11.47 5.56 -5.92
N LEU A 629 -11.14 6.85 -6.02
CA LEU A 629 -11.41 7.84 -4.99
C LEU A 629 -12.28 8.98 -5.51
N ILE A 630 -13.43 9.20 -4.87
CA ILE A 630 -14.30 10.34 -5.13
C ILE A 630 -15.01 10.78 -3.85
N THR A 631 -15.13 12.09 -3.66
CA THR A 631 -15.98 12.65 -2.59
C THR A 631 -16.77 13.84 -3.12
N THR A 632 -17.95 14.06 -2.56
CA THR A 632 -18.73 15.27 -2.83
C THR A 632 -18.20 16.45 -2.01
N SER A 633 -18.28 17.67 -2.54
CA SER A 633 -18.07 18.89 -1.77
C SER A 633 -19.11 19.03 -0.65
N TYR A 634 -18.77 19.78 0.40
CA TYR A 634 -19.68 19.98 1.55
C TYR A 634 -21.06 20.55 1.16
N ASP A 635 -21.11 21.44 0.17
CA ASP A 635 -22.36 22.04 -0.32
C ASP A 635 -23.11 21.18 -1.36
N GLY A 636 -22.55 20.02 -1.74
CA GLY A 636 -23.15 19.10 -2.70
C GLY A 636 -23.04 19.51 -4.16
N ASN A 637 -22.38 20.63 -4.50
CA ASN A 637 -22.40 21.22 -5.84
C ASN A 637 -21.19 20.84 -6.71
N ALA A 638 -20.20 20.16 -6.16
CA ALA A 638 -19.00 19.71 -6.86
C ALA A 638 -18.55 18.32 -6.38
N LEU A 639 -17.67 17.70 -7.16
CA LEU A 639 -16.98 16.46 -6.82
C LEU A 639 -15.48 16.73 -6.73
N TYR A 640 -14.79 16.02 -5.86
CA TYR A 640 -13.35 15.95 -5.81
C TYR A 640 -12.89 14.53 -6.15
N THR A 641 -11.89 14.42 -7.01
CA THR A 641 -11.28 13.13 -7.41
C THR A 641 -9.84 13.36 -7.88
N ILE A 642 -9.20 12.33 -8.40
CA ILE A 642 -7.80 12.35 -8.81
C ILE A 642 -7.68 12.31 -10.35
N LYS A 643 -6.81 13.15 -10.91
CA LYS A 643 -6.38 13.09 -12.31
C LYS A 643 -4.86 12.97 -12.36
N GLY A 644 -4.31 11.86 -12.86
CA GLY A 644 -2.91 11.54 -12.66
C GLY A 644 -2.60 11.42 -11.16
N ARG A 645 -1.81 12.36 -10.62
CA ARG A 645 -1.57 12.51 -9.16
C ARG A 645 -2.08 13.84 -8.60
N ASP A 646 -2.84 14.58 -9.39
CA ASP A 646 -3.40 15.86 -8.99
C ASP A 646 -4.80 15.69 -8.41
N LEU A 647 -5.11 16.51 -7.40
CA LEU A 647 -6.47 16.67 -6.90
C LEU A 647 -7.21 17.57 -7.89
N VAL A 648 -8.38 17.13 -8.35
CA VAL A 648 -9.24 17.93 -9.23
C VAL A 648 -10.62 18.15 -8.64
N ARG A 649 -11.13 19.37 -8.82
CA ARG A 649 -12.52 19.74 -8.53
C ARG A 649 -13.33 19.69 -9.82
N ILE A 650 -14.46 19.00 -9.79
CA ILE A 650 -15.41 18.90 -10.90
C ILE A 650 -16.67 19.69 -10.53
N GLY A 651 -16.88 20.84 -11.18
CA GLY A 651 -18.04 21.70 -11.01
C GLY A 651 -19.02 21.63 -12.18
N GLY A 652 -20.11 22.40 -12.10
CA GLY A 652 -21.12 22.45 -13.17
C GLY A 652 -21.93 21.16 -13.28
N LEU A 653 -22.11 20.45 -12.16
CA LEU A 653 -22.89 19.21 -12.13
C LEU A 653 -24.37 19.50 -12.44
N ARG A 654 -25.00 18.62 -13.22
CA ARG A 654 -26.44 18.63 -13.52
C ARG A 654 -27.00 17.25 -13.33
#